data_AF-A0A427XUU3-F1
#
_entry.id   AF-A0A427XUU3-F1
#
_cell.length_a   1.000
_cell.length_b   1.000
_cell.length_c   1.000
_cell.angle_alpha   90.00
_cell.angle_beta   90.00
_cell.angle_gamma   90.00
#
_symmetry.space_group_name_H-M   'P 1'
#
loop_
_entity.id
_entity.type
_entity.pdbx_description
1 polymer ?
#
loop_
_entity_poly.entity_id
_entity_poly.type
_entity_poly.pdbx_seq_one_letter_code
_entity_poly.pdbx_strand_id
1 'polypeptide(L)'
;MDRQDRPSPGISRLPTASRTPLGRSTLARTPLSSTLGKRAAGEAGLEDASLTRRALHSSQARTSTLERRVAELEREVAARDGDVETLQHQVDELTNTRHVLLADEEREKERAKHNEEAWRSERNELLRKLKDTRGMFEQQRSVLTDLKGQYTSLASQYRTIKDESKREVALLESRLTEVESERDSLKGWHRRAQALAIELEEQKRKAEEGAQERDDEAAERKRDSVVRAELQRQSQNLVTLQTTNEVLQSELFELRKWKQEADAKNRVAKDNERMLKDEIKELNVELRRARDEVDSLTQTFPAGGTTEDAATLQSRLQALSTLHDETTSELSTANRANDELHARITKVSKESASAMVELKRRLEEAERELRWAKEGRKSAESRERLVRQELDATRSTGGGSSGGGDAAHVQRLESLLETYRAEIEGLSRDSRDVEDRVTRGAGLVKADELAAAQERTRALEQELVMHQGTIDALTAANNSLDAEVSELMQRLASGEFNPERERCLELRGNPAAKIHAVRTAQLDELREENQALLARLADLDREVPDASAAGRGLVPRESYDKVAKEKEELEIAHEKRLRRLKEIFGAKSREFLEAVYSLLGWRIRFDENGADIRLTSMYAPKGKMGLTLKFTSSEGHFGTMHMSGGMARSLEEARDFWVSERQSIPGFLAQVTSELFEKTTMGRAAGYVGLD
;
A
#
# COMPACT_ATOMS: atom_id res chain seq x y z
N MET A 1 55.09 9.60 54.17
CA MET A 1 56.39 10.17 54.55
C MET A 1 56.12 11.52 55.19
N ASP A 2 56.94 11.89 56.18
CA ASP A 2 57.00 13.23 56.82
C ASP A 2 55.73 13.78 57.51
N ARG A 3 55.83 14.77 58.41
CA ARG A 3 56.64 14.97 59.64
C ARG A 3 56.13 16.27 60.30
N GLN A 4 56.59 16.58 61.53
CA GLN A 4 56.37 17.87 62.25
C GLN A 4 54.92 18.16 62.73
N ASP A 5 54.68 18.87 63.84
CA ASP A 5 55.44 18.97 65.10
C ASP A 5 54.56 19.57 66.23
N ARG A 6 54.76 19.14 67.50
CA ARG A 6 54.43 19.85 68.78
C ARG A 6 52.96 20.25 69.11
N PRO A 7 52.67 20.72 70.34
CA PRO A 7 53.25 20.38 71.66
C PRO A 7 52.21 19.97 72.72
N SER A 8 52.67 19.34 73.81
CA SER A 8 51.87 19.09 75.02
C SER A 8 52.02 20.23 76.05
N PRO A 9 50.97 20.61 76.81
CA PRO A 9 51.13 21.16 78.15
C PRO A 9 51.39 20.01 79.16
N GLY A 10 52.12 20.30 80.25
CA GLY A 10 52.50 19.29 81.25
C GLY A 10 51.71 19.39 82.56
N ILE A 11 51.59 18.26 83.26
CA ILE A 11 51.24 18.19 84.68
C ILE A 11 52.39 17.44 85.37
N SER A 12 52.87 17.94 86.51
CA SER A 12 54.09 17.47 87.13
C SER A 12 54.01 17.38 88.65
N ARG A 13 54.36 16.19 89.19
CA ARG A 13 54.90 15.95 90.56
C ARG A 13 53.89 16.19 91.71
N LEU A 14 53.87 15.48 92.84
CA LEU A 14 54.66 14.39 93.50
C LEU A 14 53.70 13.78 94.59
N PRO A 15 54.09 12.79 95.42
CA PRO A 15 55.08 11.71 95.29
C PRO A 15 54.46 10.30 95.46
N THR A 16 55.26 9.25 95.23
CA THR A 16 54.87 7.85 95.54
C THR A 16 55.23 7.46 96.97
N ALA A 17 54.26 6.94 97.74
CA ALA A 17 54.52 6.30 99.04
C ALA A 17 55.15 4.90 98.87
N SER A 18 56.08 4.54 99.76
CA SER A 18 56.79 3.26 99.74
C SER A 18 55.98 2.12 100.39
N ARG A 19 56.11 0.90 99.85
CA ARG A 19 55.44 -0.31 100.35
C ARG A 19 56.14 -0.84 101.60
N THR A 20 55.38 -1.10 102.67
CA THR A 20 55.81 -1.93 103.81
C THR A 20 54.99 -3.23 103.87
N PRO A 21 55.63 -4.41 103.92
CA PRO A 21 54.96 -5.67 104.23
C PRO A 21 55.36 -6.22 105.60
N LEU A 22 54.34 -6.53 106.42
CA LEU A 22 54.24 -7.65 107.37
C LEU A 22 55.54 -8.24 107.97
N GLY A 23 55.82 -7.89 109.24
CA GLY A 23 56.65 -8.67 110.17
C GLY A 23 55.78 -9.31 111.26
N ARG A 24 56.06 -10.55 111.68
CA ARG A 24 55.14 -11.40 112.46
C ARG A 24 55.75 -11.90 113.78
N SER A 25 55.10 -11.59 114.91
CA SER A 25 55.34 -12.17 116.27
C SER A 25 56.75 -11.92 116.87
N THR A 26 57.06 -12.09 118.17
CA THR A 26 56.48 -12.88 119.29
C THR A 26 56.67 -12.24 120.68
N LEU A 27 55.76 -12.53 121.61
CA LEU A 27 55.99 -12.88 123.05
C LEU A 27 57.12 -12.22 123.88
N ALA A 28 56.74 -11.38 124.87
CA ALA A 28 57.19 -11.40 126.29
C ALA A 28 56.38 -10.32 127.05
N ARG A 29 55.45 -10.62 127.97
CA ARG A 29 55.56 -11.20 129.34
C ARG A 29 56.17 -10.24 130.37
N THR A 30 55.42 -9.99 131.45
CA THR A 30 55.76 -9.13 132.59
C THR A 30 56.87 -9.72 133.47
N PRO A 31 57.40 -8.94 134.42
CA PRO A 31 56.87 -9.06 135.79
C PRO A 31 56.67 -7.73 136.55
N LEU A 32 55.81 -7.78 137.57
CA LEU A 32 55.76 -6.82 138.67
C LEU A 32 56.98 -7.00 139.60
N SER A 33 57.35 -5.95 140.34
CA SER A 33 58.18 -6.10 141.54
C SER A 33 57.76 -5.09 142.61
N SER A 34 57.09 -5.59 143.65
CA SER A 34 56.83 -4.86 144.89
C SER A 34 57.72 -5.43 145.99
N THR A 35 58.40 -4.57 146.75
CA THR A 35 59.28 -4.99 147.86
C THR A 35 58.84 -4.32 149.16
N LEU A 36 58.33 -5.14 150.09
CA LEU A 36 57.84 -4.71 151.39
C LEU A 36 58.89 -4.87 152.50
N GLY A 37 59.53 -3.74 152.85
CA GLY A 37 59.99 -3.38 154.20
C GLY A 37 61.03 -4.22 154.94
N LYS A 38 61.65 -3.58 155.93
CA LYS A 38 61.87 -4.13 157.28
C LYS A 38 62.22 -3.02 158.26
N ARG A 39 61.91 -3.23 159.55
CA ARG A 39 62.28 -2.36 160.67
C ARG A 39 63.56 -2.90 161.33
N ALA A 40 64.32 -2.02 161.97
CA ALA A 40 65.21 -2.39 163.09
C ALA A 40 64.53 -2.05 164.43
N ALA A 41 65.05 -2.55 165.55
CA ALA A 41 64.44 -2.43 166.87
C ALA A 41 65.40 -1.80 167.90
N GLY A 42 64.82 -1.28 168.98
CA GLY A 42 65.45 -0.42 169.98
C GLY A 42 64.56 0.82 170.19
N GLU A 43 64.34 1.34 171.40
CA GLU A 43 64.78 0.89 172.73
C GLU A 43 63.71 1.31 173.77
N ALA A 44 63.80 0.84 175.02
CA ALA A 44 62.80 1.15 176.04
C ALA A 44 63.04 2.53 176.69
N GLY A 45 61.98 3.34 176.82
CA GLY A 45 62.02 4.64 177.49
C GLY A 45 60.62 5.03 178.00
N LEU A 46 60.55 5.47 179.25
CA LEU A 46 59.32 5.82 179.97
C LEU A 46 58.77 7.21 179.62
N GLU A 47 57.49 7.44 179.92
CA GLU A 47 56.79 8.73 180.08
C GLU A 47 56.78 9.68 178.85
N ASP A 48 55.64 10.03 178.25
CA ASP A 48 54.61 10.85 178.88
C ASP A 48 53.26 10.80 178.12
N ALA A 49 52.13 10.80 178.84
CA ALA A 49 50.79 10.53 178.30
C ALA A 49 50.15 11.71 177.51
N SER A 50 50.79 12.88 177.51
CA SER A 50 50.29 14.10 176.87
C SER A 50 50.55 14.17 175.35
N LEU A 51 51.63 13.54 174.88
CA LEU A 51 52.10 13.64 173.48
C LEU A 51 51.36 12.67 172.54
N THR A 52 50.99 11.48 173.02
CA THR A 52 50.31 10.45 172.22
C THR A 52 48.98 10.93 171.64
N ARG A 53 48.18 11.66 172.42
CA ARG A 53 46.92 12.27 171.97
C ARG A 53 47.12 13.28 170.83
N ARG A 54 48.20 14.07 170.89
CA ARG A 54 48.56 15.07 169.87
C ARG A 54 49.05 14.40 168.58
N ALA A 55 49.80 13.30 168.70
CA ALA A 55 50.18 12.46 167.56
C ALA A 55 48.96 11.77 166.91
N LEU A 56 47.99 11.30 167.70
CA LEU A 56 46.77 10.65 167.21
C LEU A 56 45.89 11.63 166.40
N HIS A 57 45.65 12.84 166.91
CA HIS A 57 44.93 13.86 166.13
C HIS A 57 45.71 14.34 164.90
N SER A 58 47.05 14.42 164.96
CA SER A 58 47.87 14.69 163.77
C SER A 58 47.75 13.57 162.73
N SER A 59 47.65 12.31 163.16
CA SER A 59 47.38 11.17 162.30
C SER A 59 46.00 11.25 161.65
N GLN A 60 44.93 11.50 162.42
CA GLN A 60 43.56 11.65 161.91
C GLN A 60 43.40 12.86 160.95
N ALA A 61 44.11 13.96 161.20
CA ALA A 61 44.18 15.08 160.26
C ALA A 61 44.83 14.65 158.93
N ARG A 62 45.90 13.83 158.98
CA ARG A 62 46.56 13.29 157.79
C ARG A 62 45.73 12.24 157.05
N THR A 63 45.01 11.35 157.74
CA THR A 63 44.13 10.40 157.04
C THR A 63 42.97 11.15 156.38
N SER A 64 42.32 12.09 157.06
CA SER A 64 41.22 12.86 156.45
C SER A 64 41.65 13.81 155.32
N THR A 65 42.91 14.27 155.26
CA THR A 65 43.44 14.94 154.05
C THR A 65 43.77 13.96 152.93
N LEU A 66 44.26 12.75 153.23
CA LEU A 66 44.48 11.70 152.24
C LEU A 66 43.15 11.16 151.68
N GLU A 67 42.15 10.90 152.52
CA GLU A 67 40.79 10.50 152.14
C GLU A 67 40.15 11.55 151.22
N ARG A 68 40.32 12.85 151.53
CA ARG A 68 39.89 13.94 150.63
C ARG A 68 40.64 13.92 149.30
N ARG A 69 41.96 13.75 149.29
CA ARG A 69 42.73 13.71 148.04
C ARG A 69 42.49 12.44 147.23
N VAL A 70 42.16 11.32 147.87
CA VAL A 70 41.68 10.09 147.21
C VAL A 70 40.32 10.35 146.57
N ALA A 71 39.34 10.86 147.31
CA ALA A 71 38.02 11.21 146.76
C ALA A 71 38.06 12.33 145.70
N GLU A 72 39.11 13.17 145.70
CA GLU A 72 39.38 14.16 144.65
C GLU A 72 39.97 13.48 143.41
N LEU A 73 40.97 12.61 143.58
CA LEU A 73 41.55 11.79 142.50
C LEU A 73 40.52 10.82 141.88
N GLU A 74 39.63 10.23 142.66
CA GLU A 74 38.53 9.37 142.18
C GLU A 74 37.56 10.17 141.30
N ARG A 75 37.31 11.46 141.60
CA ARG A 75 36.55 12.37 140.72
C ARG A 75 37.35 12.79 139.50
N GLU A 76 38.65 13.08 139.64
CA GLU A 76 39.55 13.38 138.51
C GLU A 76 39.70 12.19 137.54
N VAL A 77 39.59 10.96 138.04
CA VAL A 77 39.59 9.71 137.26
C VAL A 77 38.22 9.51 136.62
N ALA A 78 37.12 9.51 137.37
CA ALA A 78 35.78 9.31 136.81
C ALA A 78 35.39 10.38 135.77
N ALA A 79 35.86 11.63 135.93
CA ALA A 79 35.71 12.67 134.91
C ALA A 79 36.51 12.33 133.64
N ARG A 80 37.76 11.87 133.78
CA ARG A 80 38.59 11.45 132.64
C ARG A 80 38.08 10.18 131.96
N ASP A 81 37.48 9.26 132.70
CA ASP A 81 36.87 8.07 132.12
C ASP A 81 35.65 8.47 131.25
N GLY A 82 34.84 9.44 131.69
CA GLY A 82 33.78 10.04 130.88
C GLY A 82 34.28 10.85 129.68
N ASP A 83 35.39 11.59 129.82
CA ASP A 83 36.07 12.23 128.68
C ASP A 83 36.58 11.17 127.68
N VAL A 84 37.07 10.02 128.17
CA VAL A 84 37.54 8.91 127.34
C VAL A 84 36.38 8.19 126.64
N GLU A 85 35.24 7.94 127.31
CA GLU A 85 34.04 7.36 126.70
C GLU A 85 33.46 8.27 125.61
N THR A 86 33.37 9.57 125.87
CA THR A 86 32.89 10.54 124.86
C THR A 86 33.85 10.69 123.68
N LEU A 87 35.17 10.64 123.91
CA LEU A 87 36.17 10.58 122.83
C LEU A 87 36.12 9.25 122.06
N GLN A 88 35.84 8.13 122.72
CA GLN A 88 35.65 6.83 122.03
C GLN A 88 34.43 6.89 121.12
N HIS A 89 33.28 7.39 121.60
CA HIS A 89 32.10 7.57 120.76
C HIS A 89 32.35 8.50 119.57
N GLN A 90 33.07 9.62 119.76
CA GLN A 90 33.46 10.49 118.65
C GLN A 90 34.41 9.79 117.65
N VAL A 91 35.34 8.96 118.11
CA VAL A 91 36.20 8.14 117.23
C VAL A 91 35.39 7.08 116.47
N ASP A 92 34.39 6.47 117.10
CA ASP A 92 33.48 5.51 116.46
C ASP A 92 32.58 6.21 115.42
N GLU A 93 32.05 7.40 115.69
CA GLU A 93 31.31 8.19 114.70
C GLU A 93 32.22 8.64 113.54
N LEU A 94 33.44 9.10 113.81
CA LEU A 94 34.40 9.51 112.79
C LEU A 94 34.95 8.34 111.96
N THR A 95 35.09 7.14 112.53
CA THR A 95 35.47 5.95 111.77
C THR A 95 34.30 5.41 110.94
N ASN A 96 33.08 5.36 111.48
CA ASN A 96 31.89 4.95 110.73
C ASN A 96 31.61 5.90 109.55
N THR A 97 31.61 7.22 109.77
CA THR A 97 31.45 8.20 108.68
C THR A 97 32.57 8.10 107.65
N ARG A 98 33.84 7.89 108.06
CA ARG A 98 34.95 7.61 107.14
C ARG A 98 34.76 6.32 106.35
N HIS A 99 34.22 5.26 106.95
CA HIS A 99 33.93 4.00 106.25
C HIS A 99 32.82 4.18 105.20
N VAL A 100 31.76 4.94 105.51
CA VAL A 100 30.71 5.29 104.54
C VAL A 100 31.29 6.11 103.39
N LEU A 101 32.05 7.17 103.68
CA LEU A 101 32.66 8.03 102.66
C LEU A 101 33.63 7.25 101.74
N LEU A 102 34.43 6.33 102.29
CA LEU A 102 35.31 5.47 101.48
C LEU A 102 34.50 4.52 100.59
N ALA A 103 33.43 3.91 101.10
CA ALA A 103 32.57 3.03 100.31
C ALA A 103 31.82 3.79 99.20
N ASP A 104 31.41 5.04 99.43
CA ASP A 104 30.79 5.88 98.40
C ASP A 104 31.81 6.40 97.38
N GLU A 105 33.02 6.78 97.80
CA GLU A 105 34.15 7.03 96.90
C GLU A 105 34.46 5.83 95.99
N GLU A 106 34.42 4.60 96.53
CA GLU A 106 34.64 3.37 95.75
C GLU A 106 33.50 3.14 94.75
N ARG A 107 32.23 3.26 95.19
CA ARG A 107 31.05 3.19 94.30
C ARG A 107 31.08 4.22 93.18
N GLU A 108 31.51 5.45 93.46
CA GLU A 108 31.66 6.49 92.43
C GLU A 108 32.79 6.16 91.44
N LYS A 109 33.94 5.65 91.92
CA LYS A 109 35.03 5.19 91.05
C LYS A 109 34.62 4.01 90.17
N GLU A 110 33.78 3.11 90.68
CA GLU A 110 33.21 2.00 89.89
C GLU A 110 32.19 2.48 88.85
N ARG A 111 31.24 3.34 89.25
CA ARG A 111 30.29 3.98 88.31
C ARG A 111 31.02 4.76 87.21
N ALA A 112 32.07 5.51 87.56
CA ALA A 112 32.87 6.27 86.60
C ALA A 112 33.59 5.35 85.60
N LYS A 113 34.21 4.25 86.06
CA LYS A 113 34.82 3.23 85.18
C LYS A 113 33.79 2.59 84.26
N HIS A 114 32.66 2.12 84.81
CA HIS A 114 31.61 1.49 84.04
C HIS A 114 31.05 2.44 82.96
N ASN A 115 30.83 3.71 83.30
CA ASN A 115 30.39 4.72 82.34
C ASN A 115 31.46 5.02 81.29
N GLU A 116 32.75 5.04 81.64
CA GLU A 116 33.83 5.20 80.66
C GLU A 116 33.96 3.98 79.74
N GLU A 117 33.79 2.76 80.26
CA GLU A 117 33.82 1.51 79.49
C GLU A 117 32.61 1.38 78.56
N ALA A 118 31.41 1.76 79.03
CA ALA A 118 30.22 1.89 78.20
C ALA A 118 30.44 2.90 77.07
N TRP A 119 30.87 4.13 77.40
CA TRP A 119 31.17 5.18 76.40
C TRP A 119 32.26 4.77 75.40
N ARG A 120 33.31 4.06 75.86
CA ARG A 120 34.35 3.47 74.99
C ARG A 120 33.76 2.40 74.07
N SER A 121 32.84 1.55 74.54
CA SER A 121 32.22 0.51 73.72
C SER A 121 31.25 1.10 72.67
N GLU A 122 30.37 2.03 73.07
CA GLU A 122 29.50 2.80 72.17
C GLU A 122 30.32 3.55 71.10
N ARG A 123 31.38 4.26 71.50
CA ARG A 123 32.28 4.96 70.58
C ARG A 123 32.93 4.00 69.58
N ASN A 124 33.36 2.82 70.01
CA ASN A 124 33.96 1.82 69.13
C ASN A 124 32.92 1.21 68.17
N GLU A 125 31.68 0.99 68.62
CA GLU A 125 30.59 0.52 67.77
C GLU A 125 30.19 1.57 66.73
N LEU A 126 30.09 2.85 67.12
CA LEU A 126 29.83 3.97 66.22
C LEU A 126 30.97 4.17 65.20
N LEU A 127 32.23 4.06 65.63
CA LEU A 127 33.38 4.10 64.71
C LEU A 127 33.38 2.92 63.73
N ARG A 128 32.95 1.73 64.16
CA ARG A 128 32.75 0.57 63.29
C ARG A 128 31.64 0.81 62.27
N LYS A 129 30.43 1.19 62.73
CA LYS A 129 29.29 1.56 61.86
C LYS A 129 29.68 2.64 60.84
N LEU A 130 30.48 3.64 61.24
CA LEU A 130 30.94 4.73 60.38
C LEU A 130 32.03 4.28 59.38
N LYS A 131 32.86 3.30 59.73
CA LYS A 131 33.79 2.65 58.78
C LYS A 131 33.04 1.79 57.77
N ASP A 132 32.10 0.97 58.25
CA ASP A 132 31.37 0.00 57.42
C ASP A 132 30.45 0.74 56.41
N THR A 133 29.77 1.82 56.84
CA THR A 133 28.99 2.69 55.94
C THR A 133 29.84 3.45 54.92
N ARG A 134 31.06 3.90 55.28
CA ARG A 134 32.01 4.46 54.30
C ARG A 134 32.43 3.42 53.25
N GLY A 135 32.75 2.20 53.68
CA GLY A 135 33.08 1.10 52.77
C GLY A 135 31.94 0.77 51.81
N MET A 136 30.69 0.72 52.30
CA MET A 136 29.50 0.56 51.46
C MET A 136 29.33 1.71 50.46
N PHE A 137 29.56 2.96 50.88
CA PHE A 137 29.48 4.12 49.98
C PHE A 137 30.57 4.11 48.90
N GLU A 138 31.79 3.69 49.24
CA GLU A 138 32.90 3.53 48.30
C GLU A 138 32.63 2.41 47.28
N GLN A 139 32.09 1.27 47.72
CA GLN A 139 31.63 0.17 46.85
C GLN A 139 30.47 0.59 45.93
N GLN A 140 29.47 1.31 46.46
CA GLN A 140 28.39 1.86 45.63
C GLN A 140 28.95 2.86 44.61
N ARG A 141 29.97 3.65 44.98
CA ARG A 141 30.60 4.60 44.06
C ARG A 141 31.40 3.91 42.96
N SER A 142 32.09 2.79 43.22
CA SER A 142 32.77 2.03 42.17
C SER A 142 31.77 1.35 41.22
N VAL A 143 30.72 0.71 41.76
CA VAL A 143 29.64 0.13 40.91
C VAL A 143 28.97 1.20 40.05
N LEU A 144 28.79 2.43 40.56
CA LEU A 144 28.28 3.56 39.78
C LEU A 144 29.27 4.11 38.74
N THR A 145 30.58 3.96 38.89
CA THR A 145 31.55 4.28 37.82
C THR A 145 31.59 3.18 36.77
N ASP A 146 31.54 1.91 37.17
CA ASP A 146 31.62 0.76 36.27
C ASP A 146 30.36 0.67 35.39
N LEU A 147 29.18 0.86 35.99
CA LEU A 147 27.90 0.92 35.27
C LEU A 147 27.82 2.12 34.32
N LYS A 148 28.42 3.27 34.67
CA LYS A 148 28.57 4.40 33.74
C LYS A 148 29.50 4.06 32.58
N GLY A 149 30.60 3.35 32.84
CA GLY A 149 31.50 2.83 31.81
C GLY A 149 30.76 1.94 30.81
N GLN A 150 30.04 0.94 31.32
CA GLN A 150 29.20 0.03 30.54
C GLN A 150 28.13 0.78 29.73
N TYR A 151 27.45 1.77 30.33
CA TYR A 151 26.49 2.61 29.62
C TYR A 151 27.16 3.42 28.49
N THR A 152 28.36 3.97 28.71
CA THR A 152 29.09 4.70 27.64
C THR A 152 29.58 3.80 26.51
N SER A 153 29.97 2.56 26.79
CA SER A 153 30.34 1.59 25.73
C SER A 153 29.12 1.06 24.98
N LEU A 154 28.00 0.81 25.66
CA LEU A 154 26.76 0.40 25.00
C LEU A 154 26.18 1.54 24.16
N ALA A 155 26.27 2.79 24.64
CA ALA A 155 25.86 3.98 23.90
C ALA A 155 26.78 4.30 22.70
N SER A 156 28.06 3.90 22.71
CA SER A 156 28.91 4.01 21.51
C SER A 156 28.63 2.90 20.50
N GLN A 157 28.46 1.65 20.95
CA GLN A 157 28.04 0.52 20.10
C GLN A 157 26.67 0.78 19.43
N TYR A 158 25.70 1.30 20.17
CA TYR A 158 24.40 1.66 19.60
C TYR A 158 24.50 2.80 18.57
N ARG A 159 25.48 3.71 18.72
CA ARG A 159 25.74 4.75 17.70
C ARG A 159 26.40 4.17 16.45
N THR A 160 27.39 3.28 16.57
CA THR A 160 28.01 2.66 15.40
C THR A 160 27.00 1.84 14.61
N ILE A 161 26.23 0.97 15.28
CA ILE A 161 25.18 0.16 14.65
C ILE A 161 24.10 1.05 14.00
N LYS A 162 23.71 2.16 14.64
CA LYS A 162 22.73 3.11 14.09
C LYS A 162 23.27 3.93 12.91
N ASP A 163 24.58 4.17 12.85
CA ASP A 163 25.20 4.87 11.72
C ASP A 163 25.63 3.91 10.59
N GLU A 164 25.80 2.62 10.89
CA GLU A 164 25.95 1.52 9.93
C GLU A 164 24.61 1.25 9.23
N SER A 165 23.53 1.00 9.96
CA SER A 165 22.21 0.74 9.35
C SER A 165 21.67 1.91 8.53
N LYS A 166 21.97 3.17 8.91
CA LYS A 166 21.69 4.35 8.06
C LYS A 166 22.45 4.32 6.73
N ARG A 167 23.70 3.85 6.70
CA ARG A 167 24.49 3.75 5.45
C ARG A 167 23.93 2.65 4.56
N GLU A 168 23.52 1.54 5.16
CA GLU A 168 22.84 0.45 4.44
C GLU A 168 21.51 0.91 3.85
N VAL A 169 20.67 1.61 4.63
CA VAL A 169 19.42 2.24 4.14
C VAL A 169 19.72 3.22 3.01
N ALA A 170 20.66 4.16 3.17
CA ALA A 170 21.00 5.13 2.13
C ALA A 170 21.54 4.49 0.84
N LEU A 171 22.25 3.36 0.95
CA LEU A 171 22.74 2.58 -0.20
C LEU A 171 21.61 1.78 -0.88
N LEU A 172 20.64 1.28 -0.12
CA LEU A 172 19.43 0.66 -0.66
C LEU A 172 18.51 1.69 -1.31
N GLU A 173 18.38 2.89 -0.73
CA GLU A 173 17.67 4.03 -1.31
C GLU A 173 18.32 4.48 -2.63
N SER A 174 19.66 4.66 -2.67
CA SER A 174 20.32 5.04 -3.93
C SER A 174 20.13 3.99 -5.00
N ARG A 175 20.31 2.70 -4.67
CA ARG A 175 20.09 1.59 -5.60
C ARG A 175 18.64 1.44 -6.04
N LEU A 176 17.67 1.79 -5.18
CA LEU A 176 16.26 1.86 -5.57
C LEU A 176 16.06 2.96 -6.63
N THR A 177 16.61 4.17 -6.42
CA THR A 177 16.49 5.27 -7.40
C THR A 177 17.20 4.97 -8.73
N GLU A 178 18.32 4.22 -8.70
CA GLU A 178 18.97 3.70 -9.91
C GLU A 178 18.02 2.77 -10.69
N VAL A 179 17.49 1.73 -10.04
CA VAL A 179 16.54 0.77 -10.64
C VAL A 179 15.24 1.43 -11.09
N GLU A 180 14.74 2.45 -10.38
CA GLU A 180 13.59 3.24 -10.82
C GLU A 180 13.90 4.06 -12.09
N SER A 181 15.10 4.64 -12.18
CA SER A 181 15.54 5.36 -13.38
C SER A 181 15.73 4.42 -14.59
N GLU A 182 16.28 3.22 -14.37
CA GLU A 182 16.38 2.17 -15.39
C GLU A 182 14.99 1.75 -15.88
N ARG A 183 14.09 1.40 -14.95
CA ARG A 183 12.68 1.05 -15.19
C ARG A 183 11.97 2.10 -16.04
N ASP A 184 12.12 3.38 -15.70
CA ASP A 184 11.41 4.45 -16.38
C ASP A 184 12.07 4.84 -17.72
N SER A 185 13.39 4.62 -17.86
CA SER A 185 14.05 4.63 -19.17
C SER A 185 13.53 3.51 -20.08
N LEU A 186 13.33 2.29 -19.56
CA LEU A 186 12.79 1.15 -20.29
C LEU A 186 11.33 1.37 -20.70
N LYS A 187 10.49 1.96 -19.83
CA LYS A 187 9.15 2.44 -20.22
C LYS A 187 9.23 3.50 -21.33
N GLY A 188 10.22 4.39 -21.27
CA GLY A 188 10.49 5.38 -22.33
C GLY A 188 10.95 4.77 -23.66
N TRP A 189 11.71 3.68 -23.64
CA TRP A 189 12.03 2.89 -24.83
C TRP A 189 10.80 2.14 -25.37
N HIS A 190 10.02 1.51 -24.50
CA HIS A 190 8.79 0.80 -24.90
C HIS A 190 7.77 1.72 -25.55
N ARG A 191 7.50 2.91 -24.98
CA ARG A 191 6.62 3.93 -25.59
C ARG A 191 7.11 4.38 -26.97
N ARG A 192 8.42 4.55 -27.16
CA ARG A 192 9.01 4.90 -28.46
C ARG A 192 8.90 3.76 -29.47
N ALA A 193 9.09 2.51 -29.05
CA ALA A 193 8.86 1.35 -29.89
C ALA A 193 7.39 1.19 -30.30
N GLN A 194 6.44 1.45 -29.39
CA GLN A 194 5.01 1.48 -29.69
C GLN A 194 4.64 2.59 -30.67
N ALA A 195 5.17 3.81 -30.48
CA ALA A 195 4.94 4.92 -31.41
C ALA A 195 5.47 4.59 -32.82
N LEU A 196 6.70 4.08 -32.94
CA LEU A 196 7.28 3.65 -34.21
C LEU A 196 6.51 2.48 -34.85
N ALA A 197 5.95 1.57 -34.06
CA ALA A 197 5.08 0.51 -34.57
C ALA A 197 3.79 1.07 -35.18
N ILE A 198 3.13 2.02 -34.50
CA ILE A 198 1.93 2.70 -34.99
C ILE A 198 2.24 3.52 -36.25
N GLU A 199 3.37 4.25 -36.28
CA GLU A 199 3.83 4.97 -37.48
C GLU A 199 4.09 4.04 -38.66
N LEU A 200 4.67 2.85 -38.43
CA LEU A 200 4.88 1.84 -39.46
C LEU A 200 3.57 1.17 -39.92
N GLU A 201 2.60 0.98 -39.04
CA GLU A 201 1.26 0.49 -39.40
C GLU A 201 0.48 1.54 -40.20
N GLU A 202 0.55 2.82 -39.83
CA GLU A 202 0.00 3.92 -40.64
C GLU A 202 0.69 4.02 -42.01
N GLN A 203 2.01 3.88 -42.09
CA GLN A 203 2.74 3.90 -43.36
C GLN A 203 2.37 2.72 -44.26
N LYS A 204 2.22 1.51 -43.69
CA LYS A 204 1.69 0.35 -44.43
C LYS A 204 0.28 0.60 -44.93
N ARG A 205 -0.62 1.06 -44.06
CA ARG A 205 -2.01 1.33 -44.42
C ARG A 205 -2.11 2.36 -45.56
N LYS A 206 -1.34 3.46 -45.48
CA LYS A 206 -1.26 4.47 -46.55
C LYS A 206 -0.66 3.93 -47.85
N ALA A 207 0.27 2.98 -47.77
CA ALA A 207 0.83 2.30 -48.94
C ALA A 207 -0.12 1.25 -49.55
N GLU A 208 -0.96 0.60 -48.72
CA GLU A 208 -2.02 -0.32 -49.15
C GLU A 208 -3.18 0.45 -49.79
N GLU A 209 -3.64 1.54 -49.17
CA GLU A 209 -4.62 2.48 -49.71
C GLU A 209 -4.14 3.01 -51.08
N GLY A 210 -2.92 3.56 -51.15
CA GLY A 210 -2.31 4.03 -52.39
C GLY A 210 -1.89 2.94 -53.40
N ALA A 211 -1.99 1.66 -53.03
CA ALA A 211 -1.86 0.53 -53.96
C ALA A 211 -3.24 0.13 -54.52
N GLN A 212 -4.27 0.10 -53.68
CA GLN A 212 -5.66 -0.11 -54.10
C GLN A 212 -6.11 0.97 -55.09
N GLU A 213 -5.84 2.25 -54.80
CA GLU A 213 -6.11 3.36 -55.74
C GLU A 213 -5.46 3.14 -57.12
N ARG A 214 -4.25 2.59 -57.17
CA ARG A 214 -3.53 2.31 -58.43
C ARG A 214 -4.07 1.08 -59.16
N ASP A 215 -4.48 0.05 -58.44
CA ASP A 215 -5.10 -1.14 -59.03
C ASP A 215 -6.52 -0.83 -59.53
N ASP A 216 -7.27 0.03 -58.86
CA ASP A 216 -8.55 0.56 -59.32
C ASP A 216 -8.36 1.49 -60.54
N GLU A 217 -7.42 2.45 -60.51
CA GLU A 217 -7.05 3.21 -61.71
C GLU A 217 -6.66 2.29 -62.89
N ALA A 218 -5.91 1.21 -62.62
CA ALA A 218 -5.52 0.25 -63.64
C ALA A 218 -6.70 -0.61 -64.12
N ALA A 219 -7.67 -0.91 -63.25
CA ALA A 219 -8.92 -1.58 -63.62
C ALA A 219 -9.81 -0.66 -64.47
N GLU A 220 -9.92 0.62 -64.13
CA GLU A 220 -10.62 1.62 -64.94
C GLU A 220 -9.94 1.81 -66.30
N ARG A 221 -8.62 2.02 -66.35
CA ARG A 221 -7.87 2.10 -67.62
C ARG A 221 -8.05 0.84 -68.50
N LYS A 222 -8.22 -0.35 -67.90
CA LYS A 222 -8.57 -1.59 -68.62
C LYS A 222 -10.03 -1.60 -69.10
N ARG A 223 -10.99 -1.18 -68.28
CA ARG A 223 -12.41 -1.01 -68.71
C ARG A 223 -12.48 -0.04 -69.89
N ASP A 224 -11.79 1.09 -69.78
CA ASP A 224 -11.67 2.11 -70.83
C ASP A 224 -11.06 1.57 -72.12
N SER A 225 -9.99 0.77 -72.04
CA SER A 225 -9.37 0.18 -73.23
C SER A 225 -10.29 -0.84 -73.90
N VAL A 226 -11.07 -1.62 -73.14
CA VAL A 226 -12.08 -2.55 -73.67
C VAL A 226 -13.26 -1.79 -74.30
N VAL A 227 -13.75 -0.73 -73.67
CA VAL A 227 -14.82 0.12 -74.24
C VAL A 227 -14.35 0.79 -75.52
N ARG A 228 -13.12 1.33 -75.56
CA ARG A 228 -12.52 1.89 -76.79
C ARG A 228 -12.33 0.84 -77.88
N ALA A 229 -11.90 -0.38 -77.53
CA ALA A 229 -11.71 -1.47 -78.48
C ALA A 229 -13.05 -1.95 -79.08
N GLU A 230 -14.08 -2.14 -78.26
CA GLU A 230 -15.40 -2.56 -78.76
C GLU A 230 -16.11 -1.41 -79.50
N LEU A 231 -15.89 -0.14 -79.14
CA LEU A 231 -16.34 1.01 -79.92
C LEU A 231 -15.64 1.10 -81.29
N GLN A 232 -14.34 0.81 -81.38
CA GLN A 232 -13.61 0.72 -82.65
C GLN A 232 -14.07 -0.48 -83.48
N ARG A 233 -14.39 -1.60 -82.85
CA ARG A 233 -15.00 -2.75 -83.52
C ARG A 233 -16.40 -2.43 -84.04
N GLN A 234 -17.22 -1.69 -83.27
CA GLN A 234 -18.53 -1.23 -83.69
C GLN A 234 -18.45 -0.18 -84.81
N SER A 235 -17.48 0.74 -84.79
CA SER A 235 -17.29 1.69 -85.88
C SER A 235 -16.80 0.99 -87.16
N GLN A 236 -15.89 0.02 -87.06
CA GLN A 236 -15.49 -0.83 -88.19
C GLN A 236 -16.67 -1.64 -88.73
N ASN A 237 -17.47 -2.26 -87.86
CA ASN A 237 -18.69 -2.96 -88.27
C ASN A 237 -19.67 -2.00 -88.98
N LEU A 238 -19.89 -0.79 -88.47
CA LEU A 238 -20.72 0.23 -89.11
C LEU A 238 -20.15 0.66 -90.48
N VAL A 239 -18.84 0.84 -90.62
CA VAL A 239 -18.20 1.14 -91.92
C VAL A 239 -18.33 -0.03 -92.90
N THR A 240 -18.22 -1.29 -92.45
CA THR A 240 -18.48 -2.45 -93.32
C THR A 240 -19.95 -2.60 -93.70
N LEU A 241 -20.88 -2.22 -92.81
CA LEU A 241 -22.32 -2.17 -93.11
C LEU A 241 -22.66 -0.99 -94.03
N GLN A 242 -21.97 0.14 -93.93
CA GLN A 242 -22.10 1.27 -94.85
C GLN A 242 -21.58 0.89 -96.23
N THR A 243 -20.35 0.40 -96.35
CA THR A 243 -19.77 0.03 -97.66
C THR A 243 -20.51 -1.15 -98.32
N THR A 244 -20.99 -2.15 -97.56
CA THR A 244 -21.85 -3.19 -98.14
C THR A 244 -23.22 -2.68 -98.54
N ASN A 245 -23.79 -1.68 -97.84
CA ASN A 245 -25.04 -1.04 -98.24
C ASN A 245 -24.85 -0.10 -99.46
N GLU A 246 -23.71 0.59 -99.57
CA GLU A 246 -23.31 1.34 -100.77
C GLU A 246 -23.09 0.42 -101.98
N VAL A 247 -22.46 -0.75 -101.79
CA VAL A 247 -22.33 -1.79 -102.82
C VAL A 247 -23.69 -2.38 -103.19
N LEU A 248 -24.57 -2.70 -102.24
CA LEU A 248 -25.93 -3.15 -102.55
C LEU A 248 -26.76 -2.06 -103.23
N GLN A 249 -26.53 -0.78 -102.94
CA GLN A 249 -27.16 0.35 -103.64
C GLN A 249 -26.60 0.55 -105.04
N SER A 250 -25.29 0.37 -105.26
CA SER A 250 -24.69 0.43 -106.59
C SER A 250 -25.09 -0.79 -107.44
N GLU A 251 -25.12 -2.01 -106.87
CA GLU A 251 -25.68 -3.21 -107.50
C GLU A 251 -27.18 -3.04 -107.82
N LEU A 252 -27.99 -2.47 -106.92
CA LEU A 252 -29.39 -2.16 -107.22
C LEU A 252 -29.54 -1.07 -108.28
N PHE A 253 -28.62 -0.09 -108.33
CA PHE A 253 -28.59 0.91 -109.40
C PHE A 253 -28.16 0.30 -110.73
N GLU A 254 -27.14 -0.55 -110.76
CA GLU A 254 -26.68 -1.28 -111.94
C GLU A 254 -27.71 -2.30 -112.40
N LEU A 255 -28.42 -3.01 -111.53
CA LEU A 255 -29.53 -3.90 -111.91
C LEU A 255 -30.73 -3.13 -112.45
N ARG A 256 -31.03 -1.93 -111.91
CA ARG A 256 -32.04 -1.02 -112.48
C ARG A 256 -31.62 -0.46 -113.84
N LYS A 257 -30.36 -0.05 -113.98
CA LYS A 257 -29.76 0.45 -115.22
C LYS A 257 -29.64 -0.65 -116.26
N TRP A 258 -29.24 -1.86 -115.88
CA TRP A 258 -29.16 -3.05 -116.73
C TRP A 258 -30.56 -3.51 -117.13
N LYS A 259 -31.57 -3.41 -116.26
CA LYS A 259 -32.97 -3.61 -116.66
C LYS A 259 -33.41 -2.55 -117.67
N GLN A 260 -33.17 -1.26 -117.42
CA GLN A 260 -33.50 -0.19 -118.37
C GLN A 260 -32.76 -0.35 -119.70
N GLU A 261 -31.49 -0.75 -119.66
CA GLU A 261 -30.67 -1.09 -120.83
C GLU A 261 -31.15 -2.36 -121.51
N ALA A 262 -31.67 -3.36 -120.80
CA ALA A 262 -32.24 -4.57 -121.40
C ALA A 262 -33.61 -4.28 -122.04
N ASP A 263 -34.46 -3.50 -121.39
CA ASP A 263 -35.73 -3.01 -121.94
C ASP A 263 -35.48 -2.10 -123.16
N ALA A 264 -34.44 -1.26 -123.12
CA ALA A 264 -34.00 -0.44 -124.26
C ALA A 264 -33.35 -1.30 -125.36
N LYS A 265 -32.44 -2.23 -125.04
CA LYS A 265 -31.82 -3.17 -126.00
C LYS A 265 -32.85 -4.14 -126.57
N ASN A 266 -33.97 -4.43 -125.93
CA ASN A 266 -35.06 -5.26 -126.49
C ASN A 266 -35.95 -4.45 -127.46
N ARG A 267 -36.08 -3.13 -127.26
CA ARG A 267 -36.67 -2.21 -128.25
C ARG A 267 -35.70 -2.02 -129.43
N VAL A 268 -34.49 -1.58 -129.15
CA VAL A 268 -33.42 -1.37 -130.13
C VAL A 268 -33.02 -2.68 -130.83
N ALA A 269 -33.16 -3.87 -130.24
CA ALA A 269 -32.98 -5.12 -130.97
C ALA A 269 -34.12 -5.40 -131.96
N LYS A 270 -35.37 -4.99 -131.70
CA LYS A 270 -36.46 -5.11 -132.67
C LYS A 270 -36.33 -4.13 -133.84
N ASP A 271 -35.63 -3.02 -133.62
CA ASP A 271 -35.29 -2.06 -134.67
C ASP A 271 -33.94 -2.37 -135.35
N ASN A 272 -32.96 -2.93 -134.64
CA ASN A 272 -31.70 -3.40 -135.22
C ASN A 272 -31.83 -4.77 -135.89
N GLU A 273 -32.82 -5.61 -135.56
CA GLU A 273 -33.15 -6.79 -136.39
C GLU A 273 -33.79 -6.37 -137.73
N ARG A 274 -34.17 -5.09 -137.87
CA ARG A 274 -34.52 -4.46 -139.14
C ARG A 274 -33.26 -3.84 -139.75
N MET A 275 -32.60 -2.90 -139.06
CA MET A 275 -31.44 -2.17 -139.59
C MET A 275 -30.23 -3.05 -139.90
N LEU A 276 -29.88 -4.06 -139.09
CA LEU A 276 -28.73 -4.95 -139.36
C LEU A 276 -28.97 -5.89 -140.55
N LYS A 277 -30.21 -6.08 -141.02
CA LYS A 277 -30.47 -6.76 -142.30
C LYS A 277 -30.05 -5.90 -143.50
N ASP A 278 -29.81 -4.61 -143.27
CA ASP A 278 -29.38 -3.64 -144.26
C ASP A 278 -27.92 -3.18 -144.03
N GLU A 279 -27.54 -2.83 -142.80
CA GLU A 279 -26.24 -2.23 -142.47
C GLU A 279 -25.06 -3.24 -142.41
N ILE A 280 -25.33 -4.55 -142.24
CA ILE A 280 -24.29 -5.61 -142.37
C ILE A 280 -23.68 -5.61 -143.80
N LYS A 281 -24.38 -5.05 -144.78
CA LYS A 281 -23.91 -4.89 -146.17
C LYS A 281 -22.86 -3.77 -146.32
N GLU A 282 -22.79 -2.82 -145.38
CA GLU A 282 -21.97 -1.60 -145.51
C GLU A 282 -20.78 -1.56 -144.54
N LEU A 283 -20.98 -1.78 -143.24
CA LEU A 283 -19.95 -1.53 -142.21
C LEU A 283 -18.72 -2.47 -142.22
N ASN A 284 -18.72 -3.51 -143.05
CA ASN A 284 -17.52 -4.33 -143.31
C ASN A 284 -16.38 -3.56 -144.01
N VAL A 285 -16.67 -2.37 -144.57
CA VAL A 285 -15.71 -1.58 -145.37
C VAL A 285 -14.82 -0.66 -144.51
N GLU A 286 -15.32 -0.13 -143.40
CA GLU A 286 -14.74 1.08 -142.79
C GLU A 286 -13.89 0.87 -141.53
N LEU A 287 -14.12 -0.21 -140.77
CA LEU A 287 -13.50 -0.44 -139.46
C LEU A 287 -11.96 -0.65 -139.50
N ARG A 288 -11.35 -0.63 -140.69
CA ARG A 288 -9.89 -0.75 -140.91
C ARG A 288 -9.12 0.58 -140.80
N ARG A 289 -9.76 1.72 -140.52
CA ARG A 289 -9.14 3.06 -140.72
C ARG A 289 -8.88 3.94 -139.49
N ALA A 290 -9.37 3.61 -138.30
CA ALA A 290 -9.57 4.63 -137.25
C ALA A 290 -9.09 4.22 -135.84
N ARG A 291 -7.84 3.77 -135.67
CA ARG A 291 -7.33 3.33 -134.35
C ARG A 291 -5.85 3.58 -134.00
N ASP A 292 -5.14 4.41 -134.76
CA ASP A 292 -3.69 4.64 -134.60
C ASP A 292 -3.30 5.95 -133.86
N GLU A 293 -4.27 6.74 -133.35
CA GLU A 293 -4.09 8.22 -133.31
C GLU A 293 -4.20 8.95 -131.95
N VAL A 294 -4.21 8.28 -130.77
CA VAL A 294 -4.44 8.99 -129.47
C VAL A 294 -3.51 8.57 -128.30
N ASP A 295 -2.20 8.66 -128.51
CA ASP A 295 -1.22 8.81 -127.41
C ASP A 295 -0.90 10.30 -127.19
N SER A 296 -1.12 10.87 -125.98
CA SER A 296 -0.31 11.98 -125.37
C SER A 296 -0.89 12.64 -124.07
N LEU A 297 0.02 13.18 -123.22
CA LEU A 297 -0.10 14.34 -122.25
C LEU A 297 -0.09 14.17 -120.67
N THR A 298 1.12 14.06 -120.05
CA THR A 298 1.76 14.94 -118.98
C THR A 298 1.42 14.98 -117.41
N GLN A 299 2.25 15.72 -116.58
CA GLN A 299 2.46 15.69 -115.07
C GLN A 299 2.81 17.13 -114.42
N THR A 300 3.27 17.50 -113.17
CA THR A 300 4.30 17.09 -112.12
C THR A 300 4.35 17.96 -110.77
N PHE A 301 5.17 17.60 -109.72
CA PHE A 301 5.94 18.43 -108.67
C PHE A 301 5.28 19.15 -107.40
N PRO A 302 5.95 19.97 -106.48
CA PRO A 302 7.15 19.79 -105.55
C PRO A 302 7.18 20.50 -104.09
N ALA A 303 8.22 20.24 -103.23
CA ALA A 303 8.89 21.05 -102.11
C ALA A 303 8.17 21.43 -100.74
N GLY A 304 8.77 21.94 -99.61
CA GLY A 304 10.16 22.13 -99.01
C GLY A 304 10.31 23.20 -97.82
N GLY A 305 11.26 23.11 -96.83
CA GLY A 305 11.58 24.18 -95.79
C GLY A 305 12.52 23.89 -94.54
N THR A 306 13.17 24.88 -93.86
CA THR A 306 14.27 24.74 -92.81
C THR A 306 14.37 25.78 -91.60
N THR A 307 15.54 25.99 -90.93
CA THR A 307 15.77 26.43 -89.49
C THR A 307 17.07 27.21 -89.16
N GLU A 308 17.16 28.00 -88.05
CA GLU A 308 18.43 28.37 -87.32
C GLU A 308 18.21 29.09 -85.95
N ASP A 309 18.80 28.63 -84.80
CA ASP A 309 18.84 29.42 -83.50
C ASP A 309 19.72 28.86 -82.32
N ALA A 310 20.43 27.72 -82.46
CA ALA A 310 20.69 26.82 -81.31
C ALA A 310 21.93 27.07 -80.40
N ALA A 311 22.83 28.01 -80.71
CA ALA A 311 24.21 27.95 -80.20
C ALA A 311 24.45 28.49 -78.77
N THR A 312 23.70 29.50 -78.32
CA THR A 312 24.07 30.31 -77.13
C THR A 312 23.80 29.65 -75.78
N LEU A 313 23.01 28.57 -75.74
CA LEU A 313 22.65 27.86 -74.50
C LEU A 313 23.77 26.94 -73.97
N GLN A 314 24.74 26.56 -74.80
CA GLN A 314 25.67 25.47 -74.47
C GLN A 314 26.69 25.79 -73.36
N SER A 315 27.12 27.05 -73.19
CA SER A 315 28.22 27.37 -72.27
C SER A 315 27.81 27.39 -70.78
N ARG A 316 26.59 27.88 -70.46
CA ARG A 316 26.09 27.89 -69.07
C ARG A 316 25.79 26.50 -68.52
N LEU A 317 25.55 25.52 -69.39
CA LEU A 317 25.35 24.12 -68.99
C LEU A 317 26.61 23.50 -68.37
N GLN A 318 27.81 23.86 -68.85
CA GLN A 318 29.06 23.20 -68.46
C GLN A 318 29.52 23.51 -67.02
N ALA A 319 29.30 24.74 -66.54
CA ALA A 319 29.65 25.10 -65.16
C ALA A 319 28.67 24.57 -64.10
N LEU A 320 27.45 24.22 -64.51
CA LEU A 320 26.48 23.53 -63.66
C LEU A 320 26.69 22.01 -63.65
N SER A 321 27.31 21.42 -64.69
CA SER A 321 27.55 19.98 -64.71
C SER A 321 28.58 19.57 -63.65
N THR A 322 29.72 20.25 -63.53
CA THR A 322 30.81 19.74 -62.65
C THR A 322 30.42 19.65 -61.16
N LEU A 323 29.65 20.61 -60.65
CA LEU A 323 29.12 20.55 -59.28
C LEU A 323 27.97 19.53 -59.12
N HIS A 324 27.25 19.25 -60.21
CA HIS A 324 26.28 18.16 -60.27
C HIS A 324 27.01 16.80 -60.32
N ASP A 325 28.13 16.67 -61.02
CA ASP A 325 28.93 15.45 -61.15
C ASP A 325 29.52 15.03 -59.78
N GLU A 326 30.01 15.98 -58.98
CA GLU A 326 30.50 15.72 -57.62
C GLU A 326 29.37 15.31 -56.67
N THR A 327 28.27 16.07 -56.62
CA THR A 327 27.14 15.77 -55.72
C THR A 327 26.36 14.51 -56.12
N THR A 328 26.25 14.19 -57.42
CA THR A 328 25.69 12.92 -57.89
C THR A 328 26.64 11.74 -57.64
N SER A 329 27.96 11.95 -57.57
CA SER A 329 28.91 10.90 -57.17
C SER A 329 28.63 10.42 -55.74
N GLU A 330 28.55 11.33 -54.77
CA GLU A 330 28.21 11.00 -53.38
C GLU A 330 26.79 10.45 -53.23
N LEU A 331 25.82 11.02 -53.95
CA LEU A 331 24.46 10.46 -54.00
C LEU A 331 24.47 9.03 -54.58
N SER A 332 25.34 8.73 -55.56
CA SER A 332 25.41 7.39 -56.18
C SER A 332 25.97 6.32 -55.25
N THR A 333 26.87 6.67 -54.31
CA THR A 333 27.40 5.70 -53.35
C THR A 333 26.40 5.44 -52.22
N ALA A 334 25.73 6.49 -51.72
CA ALA A 334 24.62 6.36 -50.77
C ALA A 334 23.42 5.61 -51.36
N ASN A 335 23.06 5.89 -52.63
CA ASN A 335 22.00 5.17 -53.34
C ASN A 335 22.36 3.70 -53.54
N ARG A 336 23.59 3.37 -53.99
CA ARG A 336 24.04 1.96 -54.11
C ARG A 336 23.93 1.20 -52.79
N ALA A 337 24.27 1.82 -51.66
CA ALA A 337 24.12 1.19 -50.35
C ALA A 337 22.65 0.94 -49.98
N ASN A 338 21.75 1.90 -50.26
CA ASN A 338 20.31 1.70 -50.10
C ASN A 338 19.75 0.65 -51.08
N ASP A 339 20.18 0.64 -52.34
CA ASP A 339 19.79 -0.34 -53.36
C ASP A 339 20.24 -1.76 -52.97
N GLU A 340 21.42 -1.93 -52.37
CA GLU A 340 21.85 -3.22 -51.82
C GLU A 340 20.99 -3.67 -50.63
N LEU A 341 20.63 -2.75 -49.72
CA LEU A 341 19.74 -3.07 -48.60
C LEU A 341 18.32 -3.39 -49.08
N HIS A 342 17.79 -2.62 -50.04
CA HIS A 342 16.52 -2.87 -50.70
C HIS A 342 16.56 -4.17 -51.51
N ALA A 343 17.67 -4.53 -52.16
CA ALA A 343 17.84 -5.81 -52.83
C ALA A 343 17.82 -6.98 -51.82
N ARG A 344 18.43 -6.83 -50.63
CA ARG A 344 18.36 -7.84 -49.56
C ARG A 344 16.95 -7.97 -48.99
N ILE A 345 16.29 -6.85 -48.67
CA ILE A 345 14.90 -6.84 -48.14
C ILE A 345 13.93 -7.41 -49.17
N THR A 346 14.00 -6.99 -50.43
CA THR A 346 13.15 -7.53 -51.49
C THR A 346 13.48 -8.98 -51.84
N LYS A 347 14.72 -9.45 -51.65
CA LYS A 347 15.06 -10.87 -51.76
C LYS A 347 14.39 -11.68 -50.65
N VAL A 348 14.55 -11.32 -49.38
CA VAL A 348 13.92 -12.02 -48.24
C VAL A 348 12.39 -11.95 -48.31
N SER A 349 11.83 -10.82 -48.78
CA SER A 349 10.41 -10.67 -49.08
C SER A 349 9.95 -11.59 -50.22
N LYS A 350 10.72 -11.71 -51.32
CA LYS A 350 10.42 -12.66 -52.41
C LYS A 350 10.57 -14.12 -51.98
N GLU A 351 11.54 -14.45 -51.12
CA GLU A 351 11.75 -15.80 -50.59
C GLU A 351 10.60 -16.20 -49.64
N SER A 352 10.20 -15.32 -48.72
CA SER A 352 9.02 -15.57 -47.87
C SER A 352 7.69 -15.57 -48.65
N ALA A 353 7.52 -14.67 -49.62
CA ALA A 353 6.33 -14.64 -50.48
C ALA A 353 6.23 -15.87 -51.39
N SER A 354 7.34 -16.34 -51.98
CA SER A 354 7.35 -17.56 -52.79
C SER A 354 7.15 -18.82 -51.94
N ALA A 355 7.67 -18.87 -50.71
CA ALA A 355 7.33 -19.92 -49.75
C ALA A 355 5.83 -19.93 -49.41
N MET A 356 5.21 -18.76 -49.17
CA MET A 356 3.76 -18.67 -48.93
C MET A 356 2.94 -19.04 -50.17
N VAL A 357 3.35 -18.65 -51.37
CA VAL A 357 2.70 -19.04 -52.63
C VAL A 357 2.82 -20.55 -52.86
N GLU A 358 3.98 -21.15 -52.60
CA GLU A 358 4.19 -22.60 -52.72
C GLU A 358 3.37 -23.39 -51.69
N LEU A 359 3.25 -22.90 -50.45
CA LEU A 359 2.36 -23.50 -49.43
C LEU A 359 0.88 -23.37 -49.82
N LYS A 360 0.44 -22.21 -50.33
CA LYS A 360 -0.93 -22.02 -50.85
C LYS A 360 -1.20 -22.92 -52.06
N ARG A 361 -0.27 -23.00 -53.02
CA ARG A 361 -0.36 -23.89 -54.19
C ARG A 361 -0.52 -25.35 -53.76
N ARG A 362 0.25 -25.82 -52.78
CA ARG A 362 0.14 -27.18 -52.23
C ARG A 362 -1.19 -27.42 -51.49
N LEU A 363 -1.70 -26.43 -50.77
CA LEU A 363 -3.02 -26.50 -50.13
C LEU A 363 -4.14 -26.57 -51.18
N GLU A 364 -4.09 -25.72 -52.21
CA GLU A 364 -5.02 -25.73 -53.34
C GLU A 364 -4.93 -27.03 -54.17
N GLU A 365 -3.75 -27.66 -54.25
CA GLU A 365 -3.55 -28.96 -54.88
C GLU A 365 -4.19 -30.07 -54.07
N ALA A 366 -3.92 -30.15 -52.77
CA ALA A 366 -4.58 -31.11 -51.87
C ALA A 366 -6.11 -30.92 -51.84
N GLU A 367 -6.60 -29.67 -51.87
CA GLU A 367 -8.04 -29.39 -51.99
C GLU A 367 -8.60 -29.80 -53.35
N ARG A 368 -7.89 -29.57 -54.46
CA ARG A 368 -8.33 -30.01 -55.80
C ARG A 368 -8.35 -31.53 -55.92
N GLU A 369 -7.35 -32.23 -55.41
CA GLU A 369 -7.29 -33.68 -55.33
C GLU A 369 -8.45 -34.23 -54.48
N LEU A 370 -8.70 -33.67 -53.30
CA LEU A 370 -9.83 -34.06 -52.45
C LEU A 370 -11.19 -33.80 -53.11
N ARG A 371 -11.35 -32.69 -53.84
CA ARG A 371 -12.56 -32.36 -54.60
C ARG A 371 -12.75 -33.32 -55.78
N TRP A 372 -11.68 -33.64 -56.53
CA TRP A 372 -11.74 -34.61 -57.64
C TRP A 372 -12.01 -36.04 -57.17
N ALA A 373 -11.41 -36.48 -56.07
CA ALA A 373 -11.73 -37.78 -55.46
C ALA A 373 -13.22 -37.87 -55.06
N LYS A 374 -13.74 -36.81 -54.42
CA LYS A 374 -15.15 -36.76 -53.97
C LYS A 374 -16.14 -36.66 -55.13
N GLU A 375 -15.84 -35.89 -56.18
CA GLU A 375 -16.72 -35.76 -57.35
C GLU A 375 -16.63 -36.95 -58.30
N GLY A 376 -15.44 -37.51 -58.50
CA GLY A 376 -15.23 -38.77 -59.22
C GLY A 376 -15.99 -39.92 -58.58
N ARG A 377 -15.93 -40.02 -57.24
CA ARG A 377 -16.72 -40.98 -56.46
C ARG A 377 -18.23 -40.80 -56.65
N LYS A 378 -18.78 -39.58 -56.50
CA LYS A 378 -20.21 -39.32 -56.77
C LYS A 378 -20.62 -39.68 -58.20
N SER A 379 -19.75 -39.39 -59.17
CA SER A 379 -19.98 -39.70 -60.59
C SER A 379 -20.04 -41.22 -60.82
N ALA A 380 -19.16 -41.98 -60.17
CA ALA A 380 -19.16 -43.45 -60.21
C ALA A 380 -20.39 -44.04 -59.47
N GLU A 381 -20.71 -43.56 -58.27
CA GLU A 381 -21.91 -43.93 -57.51
C GLU A 381 -23.21 -43.64 -58.31
N SER A 382 -23.24 -42.54 -59.08
CA SER A 382 -24.34 -42.21 -59.98
C SER A 382 -24.40 -43.14 -61.21
N ARG A 383 -23.24 -43.55 -61.75
CA ARG A 383 -23.15 -44.53 -62.85
C ARG A 383 -23.60 -45.93 -62.41
N GLU A 384 -23.17 -46.42 -61.24
CA GLU A 384 -23.69 -47.70 -60.70
C GLU A 384 -25.21 -47.61 -60.53
N ARG A 385 -25.71 -46.51 -59.96
CA ARG A 385 -27.16 -46.32 -59.75
C ARG A 385 -27.97 -46.40 -61.04
N LEU A 386 -27.50 -45.81 -62.14
CA LEU A 386 -28.19 -45.86 -63.43
C LEU A 386 -28.17 -47.28 -64.03
N VAL A 387 -27.00 -47.92 -64.13
CA VAL A 387 -26.89 -49.29 -64.67
C VAL A 387 -27.68 -50.29 -63.81
N ARG A 388 -27.78 -50.04 -62.49
CA ARG A 388 -28.60 -50.84 -61.58
C ARG A 388 -30.09 -50.64 -61.83
N GLN A 389 -30.54 -49.41 -62.09
CA GLN A 389 -31.92 -49.14 -62.47
C GLN A 389 -32.27 -49.77 -63.83
N GLU A 390 -31.33 -49.81 -64.78
CA GLU A 390 -31.50 -50.53 -66.06
C GLU A 390 -31.53 -52.06 -65.88
N LEU A 391 -30.69 -52.61 -65.00
CA LEU A 391 -30.72 -54.04 -64.65
C LEU A 391 -32.01 -54.43 -63.93
N ASP A 392 -32.47 -53.65 -62.96
CA ASP A 392 -33.72 -53.92 -62.24
C ASP A 392 -34.95 -53.70 -63.15
N ALA A 393 -34.89 -52.75 -64.10
CA ALA A 393 -35.92 -52.57 -65.13
C ALA A 393 -35.98 -53.75 -66.12
N THR A 394 -34.84 -54.19 -66.67
CA THR A 394 -34.79 -55.34 -67.60
C THR A 394 -35.18 -56.66 -66.94
N ARG A 395 -34.83 -56.86 -65.66
CA ARG A 395 -35.32 -57.99 -64.86
C ARG A 395 -36.83 -57.91 -64.58
N SER A 396 -37.39 -56.71 -64.49
CA SER A 396 -38.84 -56.49 -64.28
C SER A 396 -39.66 -56.70 -65.57
N THR A 397 -39.16 -56.24 -66.72
CA THR A 397 -39.84 -56.41 -68.02
C THR A 397 -39.64 -57.79 -68.63
N GLY A 398 -38.54 -58.50 -68.32
CA GLY A 398 -38.19 -59.83 -68.84
C GLY A 398 -39.12 -60.99 -68.45
N GLY A 399 -40.27 -60.72 -67.82
CA GLY A 399 -41.26 -61.74 -67.45
C GLY A 399 -42.07 -62.32 -68.62
N GLY A 400 -41.90 -61.82 -69.85
CA GLY A 400 -42.73 -62.19 -71.00
C GLY A 400 -42.01 -62.23 -72.36
N SER A 401 -41.40 -63.38 -72.67
CA SER A 401 -41.09 -63.84 -74.04
C SER A 401 -40.23 -62.93 -74.95
N SER A 402 -38.90 -63.16 -74.99
CA SER A 402 -38.20 -63.61 -76.23
C SER A 402 -36.68 -63.77 -76.08
N GLY A 403 -36.18 -65.01 -76.16
CA GLY A 403 -34.80 -65.31 -76.60
C GLY A 403 -33.64 -65.04 -75.63
N GLY A 404 -32.49 -65.68 -75.89
CA GLY A 404 -31.28 -65.58 -75.05
C GLY A 404 -30.53 -64.24 -75.13
N GLY A 405 -31.05 -63.26 -75.88
CA GLY A 405 -30.46 -61.91 -75.97
C GLY A 405 -30.51 -61.17 -74.65
N ASP A 406 -31.61 -61.27 -73.92
CA ASP A 406 -31.81 -60.61 -72.63
C ASP A 406 -30.87 -61.17 -71.56
N ALA A 407 -30.70 -62.49 -71.49
CA ALA A 407 -29.71 -63.12 -70.58
C ALA A 407 -28.28 -62.63 -70.86
N ALA A 408 -27.90 -62.52 -72.14
CA ALA A 408 -26.60 -61.99 -72.54
C ALA A 408 -26.48 -60.46 -72.36
N HIS A 409 -27.59 -59.73 -72.26
CA HIS A 409 -27.60 -58.30 -71.93
C HIS A 409 -27.48 -58.07 -70.42
N VAL A 410 -28.27 -58.81 -69.63
CA VAL A 410 -28.23 -58.87 -68.17
C VAL A 410 -26.82 -59.21 -67.68
N GLN A 411 -26.18 -60.26 -68.20
CA GLN A 411 -24.79 -60.60 -67.84
C GLN A 411 -23.78 -59.48 -68.16
N ARG A 412 -24.00 -58.69 -69.21
CA ARG A 412 -23.15 -57.53 -69.52
C ARG A 412 -23.38 -56.38 -68.55
N LEU A 413 -24.64 -56.07 -68.21
CA LEU A 413 -24.97 -55.06 -67.18
C LEU A 413 -24.45 -55.47 -65.80
N GLU A 414 -24.55 -56.75 -65.45
CA GLU A 414 -23.98 -57.32 -64.22
C GLU A 414 -22.45 -57.18 -64.19
N SER A 415 -21.75 -57.53 -65.28
CA SER A 415 -20.30 -57.34 -65.37
C SER A 415 -19.88 -55.86 -65.28
N LEU A 416 -20.70 -54.95 -65.83
CA LEU A 416 -20.46 -53.51 -65.79
C LEU A 416 -20.66 -52.94 -64.37
N LEU A 417 -21.68 -53.41 -63.65
CA LEU A 417 -21.88 -53.11 -62.23
C LEU A 417 -20.74 -53.63 -61.36
N GLU A 418 -20.23 -54.82 -61.64
CA GLU A 418 -19.07 -55.38 -60.93
C GLU A 418 -17.83 -54.49 -61.14
N THR A 419 -17.59 -54.01 -62.36
CA THR A 419 -16.49 -53.06 -62.63
C THR A 419 -16.71 -51.69 -61.97
N TYR A 420 -17.93 -51.13 -61.98
CA TYR A 420 -18.18 -49.85 -61.31
C TYR A 420 -18.14 -49.96 -59.78
N ARG A 421 -18.50 -51.11 -59.19
CA ARG A 421 -18.26 -51.36 -57.76
C ARG A 421 -16.78 -51.44 -57.43
N ALA A 422 -15.97 -52.10 -58.26
CA ALA A 422 -14.53 -52.11 -58.08
C ALA A 422 -13.91 -50.69 -58.21
N GLU A 423 -14.40 -49.87 -59.14
CA GLU A 423 -14.01 -48.45 -59.30
C GLU A 423 -14.39 -47.62 -58.06
N ILE A 424 -15.64 -47.75 -57.56
CA ILE A 424 -16.12 -47.08 -56.34
C ILE A 424 -15.35 -47.56 -55.11
N GLU A 425 -15.08 -48.85 -54.97
CA GLU A 425 -14.29 -49.38 -53.86
C GLU A 425 -12.85 -48.85 -53.89
N GLY A 426 -12.20 -48.83 -55.05
CA GLY A 426 -10.88 -48.23 -55.24
C GLY A 426 -10.86 -46.75 -54.82
N LEU A 427 -11.72 -45.93 -55.42
CA LEU A 427 -11.86 -44.52 -55.07
C LEU A 427 -12.22 -44.29 -53.59
N SER A 428 -12.97 -45.22 -52.96
CA SER A 428 -13.27 -45.16 -51.52
C SER A 428 -12.08 -45.53 -50.63
N ARG A 429 -11.13 -46.32 -51.12
CA ARG A 429 -9.88 -46.65 -50.42
C ARG A 429 -8.90 -45.50 -50.56
N ASP A 430 -8.69 -44.99 -51.77
CA ASP A 430 -7.82 -43.84 -52.04
C ASP A 430 -8.27 -42.58 -51.28
N SER A 431 -9.59 -42.29 -51.28
CA SER A 431 -10.14 -41.17 -50.50
C SER A 431 -9.97 -41.37 -49.00
N ARG A 432 -10.05 -42.61 -48.49
CA ARG A 432 -9.77 -42.92 -47.07
C ARG A 432 -8.29 -42.80 -46.75
N ASP A 433 -7.38 -43.27 -47.59
CA ASP A 433 -5.94 -43.13 -47.37
C ASP A 433 -5.50 -41.65 -47.38
N VAL A 434 -6.14 -40.80 -48.20
CA VAL A 434 -5.94 -39.34 -48.16
C VAL A 434 -6.52 -38.73 -46.88
N GLU A 435 -7.77 -39.04 -46.51
CA GLU A 435 -8.39 -38.53 -45.27
C GLU A 435 -7.65 -39.03 -44.01
N ASP A 436 -7.15 -40.26 -44.01
CA ASP A 436 -6.31 -40.82 -42.95
C ASP A 436 -4.91 -40.20 -42.90
N ARG A 437 -4.34 -39.74 -44.03
CA ARG A 437 -3.05 -39.00 -44.02
C ARG A 437 -3.22 -37.59 -43.44
N VAL A 438 -4.35 -36.93 -43.76
CA VAL A 438 -4.71 -35.62 -43.20
C VAL A 438 -5.01 -35.71 -41.71
N THR A 439 -5.85 -36.66 -41.29
CA THR A 439 -6.25 -36.83 -39.88
C THR A 439 -5.13 -37.37 -38.99
N ARG A 440 -4.19 -38.19 -39.50
CA ARG A 440 -2.96 -38.58 -38.79
C ARG A 440 -1.91 -37.45 -38.70
N GLY A 441 -2.22 -36.24 -39.15
CA GLY A 441 -1.38 -35.05 -38.97
C GLY A 441 -0.05 -35.05 -39.73
N ALA A 442 0.11 -35.95 -40.71
CA ALA A 442 1.40 -36.28 -41.34
C ALA A 442 2.01 -35.16 -42.24
N GLY A 443 1.44 -33.95 -42.21
CA GLY A 443 1.88 -32.81 -43.02
C GLY A 443 1.87 -31.44 -42.32
N LEU A 444 1.58 -31.34 -41.01
CA LEU A 444 1.51 -30.05 -40.30
C LEU A 444 2.33 -30.01 -39.00
N VAL A 445 1.93 -30.75 -37.95
CA VAL A 445 2.66 -30.94 -36.69
C VAL A 445 2.32 -32.33 -36.15
N LYS A 446 3.26 -33.04 -35.49
CA LYS A 446 2.93 -34.34 -34.88
C LYS A 446 2.00 -34.14 -33.68
N ALA A 447 0.99 -35.01 -33.55
CA ALA A 447 0.05 -34.97 -32.43
C ALA A 447 0.77 -35.06 -31.06
N ASP A 448 1.81 -35.89 -30.97
CA ASP A 448 2.61 -36.09 -29.75
C ASP A 448 3.36 -34.81 -29.32
N GLU A 449 3.83 -34.01 -30.29
CA GLU A 449 4.54 -32.75 -30.04
C GLU A 449 3.58 -31.66 -29.56
N LEU A 450 2.34 -31.64 -30.08
CA LEU A 450 1.27 -30.77 -29.60
C LEU A 450 0.78 -31.18 -28.20
N ALA A 451 0.61 -32.47 -27.94
CA ALA A 451 0.21 -32.99 -26.64
C ALA A 451 1.28 -32.68 -25.56
N ALA A 452 2.55 -32.96 -25.84
CA ALA A 452 3.66 -32.64 -24.94
C ALA A 452 3.82 -31.12 -24.69
N ALA A 453 3.46 -30.26 -25.66
CA ALA A 453 3.38 -28.83 -25.44
C ALA A 453 2.22 -28.46 -24.50
N GLN A 454 1.02 -29.00 -24.72
CA GLN A 454 -0.15 -28.73 -23.89
C GLN A 454 0.01 -29.21 -22.43
N GLU A 455 0.65 -30.36 -22.20
CA GLU A 455 0.96 -30.83 -20.85
C GLU A 455 1.97 -29.92 -20.12
N ARG A 456 2.99 -29.41 -20.83
CA ARG A 456 3.93 -28.42 -20.27
C ARG A 456 3.24 -27.10 -19.94
N THR A 457 2.35 -26.61 -20.79
CA THR A 457 1.55 -25.41 -20.48
C THR A 457 0.72 -25.62 -19.22
N ARG A 458 0.02 -26.75 -19.09
CA ARG A 458 -0.78 -27.09 -17.90
C ARG A 458 0.07 -27.23 -16.63
N ALA A 459 1.27 -27.78 -16.73
CA ALA A 459 2.20 -27.86 -15.60
C ALA A 459 2.64 -26.45 -15.15
N LEU A 460 3.03 -25.58 -16.08
CA LEU A 460 3.40 -24.19 -15.80
C LEU A 460 2.23 -23.37 -15.27
N GLU A 461 0.99 -23.61 -15.74
CA GLU A 461 -0.23 -23.01 -15.20
C GLU A 461 -0.47 -23.44 -13.73
N GLN A 462 -0.25 -24.72 -13.41
CA GLN A 462 -0.35 -25.22 -12.03
C GLN A 462 0.76 -24.66 -11.14
N GLU A 463 2.00 -24.60 -11.62
CA GLU A 463 3.13 -23.98 -10.91
C GLU A 463 2.87 -22.49 -10.65
N LEU A 464 2.34 -21.75 -11.63
CA LEU A 464 1.93 -20.35 -11.45
C LEU A 464 0.85 -20.18 -10.38
N VAL A 465 -0.20 -21.00 -10.40
CA VAL A 465 -1.27 -20.95 -9.37
C VAL A 465 -0.73 -21.29 -7.98
N MET A 466 0.14 -22.30 -7.87
CA MET A 466 0.79 -22.65 -6.61
C MET A 466 1.71 -21.52 -6.10
N HIS A 467 2.52 -20.91 -6.98
CA HIS A 467 3.38 -19.79 -6.62
C HIS A 467 2.57 -18.55 -6.22
N GLN A 468 1.50 -18.23 -6.94
CA GLN A 468 0.57 -17.15 -6.56
C GLN A 468 0.01 -17.38 -5.15
N GLY A 469 -0.48 -18.59 -4.86
CA GLY A 469 -0.95 -18.96 -3.52
C GLY A 469 0.13 -18.85 -2.43
N THR A 470 1.40 -19.15 -2.74
CA THR A 470 2.50 -18.92 -1.77
C THR A 470 2.81 -17.43 -1.55
N ILE A 471 2.67 -16.58 -2.58
CA ILE A 471 2.84 -15.13 -2.46
C ILE A 471 1.71 -14.54 -1.61
N ASP A 472 0.46 -14.97 -1.84
CA ASP A 472 -0.71 -14.53 -1.07
C ASP A 472 -0.60 -14.97 0.40
N ALA A 473 -0.11 -16.18 0.67
CA ALA A 473 0.17 -16.66 2.03
C ALA A 473 1.30 -15.90 2.74
N LEU A 474 2.42 -15.61 2.04
CA LEU A 474 3.55 -14.87 2.60
C LEU A 474 3.23 -13.39 2.82
N THR A 475 2.45 -12.77 1.95
CA THR A 475 1.99 -11.38 2.14
C THR A 475 0.98 -11.28 3.29
N ALA A 476 0.07 -12.24 3.44
CA ALA A 476 -0.79 -12.32 4.62
C ALA A 476 0.01 -12.50 5.94
N ALA A 477 1.05 -13.34 5.92
CA ALA A 477 1.94 -13.52 7.08
C ALA A 477 2.74 -12.25 7.42
N ASN A 478 3.31 -11.56 6.43
CA ASN A 478 3.98 -10.27 6.65
C ASN A 478 3.00 -9.22 7.20
N ASN A 479 1.80 -9.10 6.65
CA ASN A 479 0.79 -8.15 7.16
C ASN A 479 0.40 -8.44 8.63
N SER A 480 0.39 -9.70 9.06
CA SER A 480 0.20 -10.07 10.48
C SER A 480 1.41 -9.67 11.33
N LEU A 481 2.62 -9.95 10.87
CA LEU A 481 3.86 -9.59 11.56
C LEU A 481 4.04 -8.06 11.67
N ASP A 482 3.72 -7.31 10.62
CA ASP A 482 3.75 -5.84 10.64
C ASP A 482 2.71 -5.28 11.62
N ALA A 483 1.52 -5.90 11.72
CA ALA A 483 0.52 -5.54 12.72
C ALA A 483 1.02 -5.83 14.15
N GLU A 484 1.57 -7.02 14.41
CA GLU A 484 2.17 -7.39 15.71
C GLU A 484 3.35 -6.48 16.08
N VAL A 485 4.24 -6.17 15.14
CA VAL A 485 5.34 -5.21 15.32
C VAL A 485 4.80 -3.81 15.61
N SER A 486 3.75 -3.35 14.92
CA SER A 486 3.14 -2.05 15.19
C SER A 486 2.53 -1.98 16.60
N GLU A 487 1.90 -3.05 17.08
CA GLU A 487 1.36 -3.12 18.44
C GLU A 487 2.49 -3.18 19.48
N LEU A 488 3.52 -3.99 19.26
CA LEU A 488 4.70 -4.05 20.14
C LEU A 488 5.45 -2.71 20.19
N MET A 489 5.54 -1.99 19.07
CA MET A 489 6.08 -0.62 19.02
C MET A 489 5.18 0.37 19.78
N GLN A 490 3.85 0.24 19.70
CA GLN A 490 2.92 1.08 20.46
C GLN A 490 3.02 0.82 21.97
N ARG A 491 3.13 -0.44 22.41
CA ARG A 491 3.35 -0.83 23.81
C ARG A 491 4.73 -0.36 24.32
N LEU A 492 5.78 -0.48 23.51
CA LEU A 492 7.10 0.07 23.85
C LEU A 492 7.06 1.62 23.95
N ALA A 493 6.28 2.29 23.09
CA ALA A 493 6.10 3.74 23.12
C ALA A 493 5.21 4.24 24.28
N SER A 494 4.28 3.41 24.79
CA SER A 494 3.55 3.70 26.04
C SER A 494 4.40 3.48 27.30
N GLY A 495 5.56 2.81 27.17
CA GLY A 495 6.48 2.52 28.26
C GLY A 495 6.21 1.18 28.97
N GLU A 496 5.48 0.26 28.33
CA GLU A 496 5.35 -1.12 28.81
C GLU A 496 6.70 -1.85 28.71
N PHE A 497 7.03 -2.61 29.75
CA PHE A 497 8.27 -3.39 29.88
C PHE A 497 7.94 -4.82 30.30
N ASN A 498 8.82 -5.78 29.99
CA ASN A 498 8.59 -7.18 30.35
C ASN A 498 9.00 -7.44 31.82
N PRO A 499 8.07 -7.75 32.76
CA PRO A 499 8.37 -7.88 34.18
C PRO A 499 9.21 -9.13 34.55
N GLU A 500 9.36 -10.10 33.65
CA GLU A 500 10.21 -11.29 33.86
C GLU A 500 11.68 -11.00 33.58
N ARG A 501 11.98 -10.09 32.65
CA ARG A 501 13.35 -9.68 32.27
C ARG A 501 13.79 -8.36 32.90
N GLU A 502 12.86 -7.43 33.05
CA GLU A 502 13.13 -6.04 33.37
C GLU A 502 12.36 -5.61 34.61
N ARG A 503 12.98 -4.74 35.41
CA ARG A 503 12.38 -4.21 36.63
C ARG A 503 12.63 -2.72 36.71
N CYS A 504 11.57 -1.93 36.55
CA CYS A 504 11.64 -0.50 36.86
C CYS A 504 12.02 -0.31 38.33
N LEU A 505 13.11 0.42 38.55
CA LEU A 505 13.60 0.82 39.87
C LEU A 505 13.55 2.34 39.95
N GLU A 506 12.85 2.87 40.96
CA GLU A 506 12.85 4.30 41.26
C GLU A 506 13.54 4.59 42.59
N LEU A 507 13.99 5.84 42.76
CA LEU A 507 14.50 6.32 44.03
C LEU A 507 13.32 6.58 44.97
N ARG A 508 13.29 5.94 46.15
CA ARG A 508 12.27 6.17 47.20
C ARG A 508 12.11 7.64 47.63
N GLY A 509 13.09 8.49 47.33
CA GLY A 509 13.07 9.95 47.52
C GLY A 509 13.03 10.76 46.23
N ASN A 510 12.38 10.27 45.16
CA ASN A 510 12.33 10.96 43.87
C ASN A 510 11.63 12.35 43.96
N PRO A 511 11.86 13.28 43.01
CA PRO A 511 11.27 14.62 43.05
C PRO A 511 9.74 14.65 42.96
N ALA A 512 9.12 13.77 42.16
CA ALA A 512 7.67 13.66 42.05
C ALA A 512 7.04 13.14 43.36
N ALA A 513 7.67 12.19 44.06
CA ALA A 513 7.25 11.73 45.38
C ALA A 513 7.35 12.85 46.44
N LYS A 514 8.36 13.71 46.37
CA LYS A 514 8.46 14.92 47.22
C LYS A 514 7.37 15.94 46.90
N ILE A 515 7.12 16.21 45.62
CA ILE A 515 6.03 17.10 45.17
C ILE A 515 4.67 16.54 45.57
N HIS A 516 4.47 15.22 45.46
CA HIS A 516 3.26 14.55 45.91
C HIS A 516 3.08 14.66 47.42
N ALA A 517 4.14 14.39 48.21
CA ALA A 517 4.09 14.50 49.67
C ALA A 517 3.79 15.93 50.15
N VAL A 518 4.36 16.94 49.50
CA VAL A 518 4.03 18.36 49.76
C VAL A 518 2.58 18.67 49.36
N ARG A 519 2.11 18.18 48.20
CA ARG A 519 0.71 18.37 47.78
C ARG A 519 -0.29 17.67 48.69
N THR A 520 0.01 16.46 49.19
CA THR A 520 -0.86 15.78 50.16
C THR A 520 -0.83 16.50 51.49
N ALA A 521 0.34 16.87 52.02
CA ALA A 521 0.44 17.66 53.24
C ALA A 521 -0.37 18.97 53.13
N GLN A 522 -0.23 19.72 52.04
CA GLN A 522 -1.02 20.94 51.79
C GLN A 522 -2.53 20.67 51.65
N LEU A 523 -2.93 19.57 51.00
CA LEU A 523 -4.35 19.19 50.92
C LEU A 523 -4.92 18.74 52.27
N ASP A 524 -4.12 18.09 53.11
CA ASP A 524 -4.51 17.60 54.41
C ASP A 524 -4.51 18.73 55.46
N GLU A 525 -3.52 19.62 55.45
CA GLU A 525 -3.52 20.92 56.15
C GLU A 525 -4.77 21.74 55.79
N LEU A 526 -5.07 21.90 54.50
CA LEU A 526 -6.28 22.61 54.05
C LEU A 526 -7.58 21.87 54.42
N ARG A 527 -7.58 20.53 54.52
CA ARG A 527 -8.73 19.74 55.01
C ARG A 527 -8.93 19.91 56.51
N GLU A 528 -7.87 19.89 57.30
CA GLU A 528 -7.90 20.11 58.75
C GLU A 528 -8.31 21.55 59.07
N GLU A 529 -7.79 22.54 58.33
CA GLU A 529 -8.22 23.94 58.45
C GLU A 529 -9.69 24.10 58.05
N ASN A 530 -10.15 23.52 56.93
CA ASN A 530 -11.57 23.55 56.56
C ASN A 530 -12.46 22.84 57.60
N GLN A 531 -12.02 21.73 58.19
CA GLN A 531 -12.76 21.05 59.26
C GLN A 531 -12.80 21.87 60.54
N ALA A 532 -11.70 22.53 60.93
CA ALA A 532 -11.65 23.43 62.08
C ALA A 532 -12.52 24.68 61.87
N LEU A 533 -12.54 25.24 60.65
CA LEU A 533 -13.42 26.35 60.27
C LEU A 533 -14.90 25.93 60.25
N LEU A 534 -15.22 24.76 59.71
CA LEU A 534 -16.59 24.22 59.72
C LEU A 534 -17.07 23.86 61.13
N ALA A 535 -16.20 23.30 61.99
CA ALA A 535 -16.50 23.08 63.39
C ALA A 535 -16.77 24.41 64.11
N ARG A 536 -15.88 25.39 63.94
CA ARG A 536 -16.04 26.73 64.52
C ARG A 536 -17.29 27.46 64.02
N LEU A 537 -17.67 27.30 62.75
CA LEU A 537 -18.95 27.79 62.22
C LEU A 537 -20.14 27.05 62.86
N ALA A 538 -20.08 25.73 63.00
CA ALA A 538 -21.12 24.93 63.66
C ALA A 538 -21.22 25.18 65.18
N ASP A 539 -20.18 25.74 65.80
CA ASP A 539 -20.22 26.23 67.18
C ASP A 539 -20.77 27.65 67.26
N LEU A 540 -20.41 28.57 66.34
CA LEU A 540 -21.06 29.88 66.23
C LEU A 540 -22.58 29.75 65.93
N ASP A 541 -22.98 28.80 65.08
CA ASP A 541 -24.38 28.46 64.80
C ASP A 541 -25.13 27.86 66.02
N ARG A 542 -24.40 27.51 67.10
CA ARG A 542 -24.97 27.13 68.41
C ARG A 542 -24.91 28.27 69.42
N GLU A 543 -23.86 29.09 69.39
CA GLU A 543 -23.67 30.24 70.29
C GLU A 543 -24.58 31.44 69.97
N VAL A 544 -25.23 31.46 68.80
CA VAL A 544 -26.25 32.46 68.43
C VAL A 544 -27.68 31.89 68.61
N PRO A 545 -28.31 32.03 69.79
CA PRO A 545 -29.76 31.90 69.91
C PRO A 545 -30.47 33.08 69.23
N ASP A 546 -31.74 32.86 68.85
CA ASP A 546 -32.72 33.88 68.44
C ASP A 546 -32.45 34.71 67.16
N ALA A 547 -31.67 34.17 66.20
CA ALA A 547 -31.48 34.75 64.86
C ALA A 547 -32.20 33.98 63.71
N SER A 548 -33.46 33.60 63.93
CA SER A 548 -34.39 32.97 62.96
C SER A 548 -34.09 31.52 62.51
N ALA A 549 -35.16 30.74 62.28
CA ALA A 549 -35.07 29.36 61.79
C ALA A 549 -34.65 29.23 60.31
N ALA A 550 -34.35 30.33 59.62
CA ALA A 550 -33.93 30.33 58.21
C ALA A 550 -32.44 29.97 58.01
N GLY A 551 -31.61 30.05 59.06
CA GLY A 551 -30.16 29.82 58.97
C GLY A 551 -29.74 28.34 58.82
N ARG A 552 -30.60 27.38 59.18
CA ARG A 552 -30.28 25.94 59.23
C ARG A 552 -30.28 25.28 57.84
N GLY A 553 -29.38 25.73 56.99
CA GLY A 553 -29.23 25.25 55.61
C GLY A 553 -28.29 26.09 54.72
N LEU A 554 -27.49 27.01 55.27
CA LEU A 554 -26.53 27.77 54.49
C LEU A 554 -25.41 26.87 53.96
N VAL A 555 -25.55 26.45 52.70
CA VAL A 555 -24.44 25.88 51.92
C VAL A 555 -23.35 26.95 51.75
N PRO A 556 -22.06 26.66 52.03
CA PRO A 556 -20.97 27.61 51.79
C PRO A 556 -20.98 28.14 50.35
N ARG A 557 -20.68 29.44 50.17
CA ARG A 557 -20.75 30.10 48.86
C ARG A 557 -19.84 29.42 47.84
N GLU A 558 -18.69 28.96 48.27
CA GLU A 558 -17.69 28.26 47.49
C GLU A 558 -18.18 26.88 47.01
N SER A 559 -19.14 26.28 47.71
CA SER A 559 -19.82 25.04 47.31
C SER A 559 -20.99 25.33 46.36
N TYR A 560 -21.74 26.41 46.58
CA TYR A 560 -22.75 26.89 45.63
C TYR A 560 -22.10 27.29 44.29
N ASP A 561 -21.00 28.03 44.32
CA ASP A 561 -20.25 28.48 43.14
C ASP A 561 -19.62 27.31 42.37
N LYS A 562 -19.25 26.21 43.04
CA LYS A 562 -18.84 24.96 42.37
C LYS A 562 -20.00 24.33 41.64
N VAL A 563 -21.14 24.11 42.32
CA VAL A 563 -22.34 23.52 41.70
C VAL A 563 -22.89 24.40 40.57
N ALA A 564 -22.77 25.74 40.68
CA ALA A 564 -23.14 26.67 39.61
C ALA A 564 -22.23 26.51 38.38
N LYS A 565 -20.91 26.38 38.57
CA LYS A 565 -19.94 26.14 37.48
C LYS A 565 -20.09 24.75 36.87
N GLU A 566 -20.26 23.70 37.69
CA GLU A 566 -20.56 22.34 37.22
C GLU A 566 -21.85 22.32 36.39
N LYS A 567 -22.89 23.07 36.81
CA LYS A 567 -24.12 23.25 36.03
C LYS A 567 -23.86 23.98 34.71
N GLU A 568 -23.11 25.07 34.72
CA GLU A 568 -22.76 25.83 33.50
C GLU A 568 -21.94 24.97 32.53
N GLU A 569 -20.96 24.21 33.01
CA GLU A 569 -20.17 23.26 32.23
C GLU A 569 -21.04 22.13 31.64
N LEU A 570 -22.02 21.62 32.41
CA LEU A 570 -23.00 20.63 31.93
C LEU A 570 -23.97 21.20 30.89
N GLU A 571 -24.45 22.43 31.06
CA GLU A 571 -25.28 23.13 30.08
C GLU A 571 -24.50 23.37 28.77
N ILE A 572 -23.25 23.84 28.87
CA ILE A 572 -22.32 23.99 27.73
C ILE A 572 -22.02 22.64 27.07
N ALA A 573 -21.83 21.56 27.84
CA ALA A 573 -21.59 20.22 27.31
C ALA A 573 -22.84 19.65 26.61
N HIS A 574 -24.03 19.92 27.15
CA HIS A 574 -25.30 19.56 26.55
C HIS A 574 -25.55 20.33 25.24
N GLU A 575 -25.29 21.64 25.20
CA GLU A 575 -25.34 22.42 23.96
C GLU A 575 -24.36 21.90 22.91
N LYS A 576 -23.11 21.61 23.28
CA LYS A 576 -22.09 21.02 22.39
C LYS A 576 -22.56 19.66 21.85
N ARG A 577 -23.19 18.83 22.68
CA ARG A 577 -23.79 17.55 22.26
C ARG A 577 -24.96 17.76 21.29
N LEU A 578 -25.88 18.67 21.58
CA LEU A 578 -27.04 18.98 20.73
C LEU A 578 -26.62 19.59 19.38
N ARG A 579 -25.58 20.44 19.39
CA ARG A 579 -24.99 21.03 18.18
C ARG A 579 -24.35 19.96 17.30
N ARG A 580 -23.50 19.10 17.87
CA ARG A 580 -22.94 17.92 17.18
C ARG A 580 -24.04 17.00 16.64
N LEU A 581 -25.12 16.77 17.38
CA LEU A 581 -26.23 15.93 16.92
C LEU A 581 -26.94 16.56 15.71
N LYS A 582 -27.15 17.89 15.70
CA LYS A 582 -27.68 18.62 14.53
C LYS A 582 -26.71 18.60 13.35
N GLU A 583 -25.41 18.75 13.58
CA GLU A 583 -24.35 18.67 12.57
C GLU A 583 -24.28 17.27 11.92
N ILE A 584 -24.27 16.22 12.74
CA ILE A 584 -24.27 14.81 12.29
C ILE A 584 -25.56 14.48 11.54
N PHE A 585 -26.72 14.89 12.06
CA PHE A 585 -28.00 14.68 11.38
C PHE A 585 -28.05 15.42 10.04
N GLY A 586 -27.57 16.65 9.98
CA GLY A 586 -27.47 17.45 8.75
C GLY A 586 -26.43 16.92 7.76
N ALA A 587 -25.35 16.29 8.22
CA ALA A 587 -24.38 15.59 7.37
C ALA A 587 -25.00 14.31 6.78
N LYS A 588 -25.49 13.42 7.64
CA LYS A 588 -26.10 12.15 7.22
C LYS A 588 -27.36 12.34 6.35
N SER A 589 -28.12 13.41 6.57
CA SER A 589 -29.22 13.79 5.67
C SER A 589 -28.72 14.25 4.30
N ARG A 590 -27.63 15.01 4.22
CA ARG A 590 -27.01 15.37 2.92
C ARG A 590 -26.47 14.14 2.20
N GLU A 591 -25.74 13.27 2.90
CA GLU A 591 -25.24 11.99 2.38
C GLU A 591 -26.37 11.12 1.81
N PHE A 592 -27.48 11.01 2.54
CA PHE A 592 -28.66 10.27 2.07
C PHE A 592 -29.31 10.92 0.83
N LEU A 593 -29.47 12.25 0.82
CA LEU A 593 -30.02 12.98 -0.33
C LEU A 593 -29.09 12.91 -1.57
N GLU A 594 -27.78 12.86 -1.36
CA GLU A 594 -26.78 12.71 -2.42
C GLU A 594 -26.74 11.27 -2.96
N ALA A 595 -26.85 10.27 -2.10
CA ALA A 595 -27.02 8.87 -2.51
C ALA A 595 -28.31 8.67 -3.32
N VAL A 596 -29.43 9.25 -2.89
CA VAL A 596 -30.70 9.23 -3.65
C VAL A 596 -30.58 9.95 -4.99
N TYR A 597 -29.87 11.08 -5.05
CA TYR A 597 -29.59 11.78 -6.31
C TYR A 597 -28.73 10.95 -7.26
N SER A 598 -27.70 10.25 -6.74
CA SER A 598 -26.79 9.42 -7.52
C SER A 598 -27.42 8.10 -8.00
N LEU A 599 -28.29 7.48 -7.20
CA LEU A 599 -28.91 6.18 -7.51
C LEU A 599 -30.20 6.31 -8.32
N LEU A 600 -31.04 7.32 -8.05
CA LEU A 600 -32.35 7.48 -8.69
C LEU A 600 -32.41 8.67 -9.66
N GLY A 601 -31.35 9.49 -9.76
CA GLY A 601 -31.34 10.66 -10.63
C GLY A 601 -32.26 11.81 -10.18
N TRP A 602 -32.74 11.81 -8.92
CA TRP A 602 -33.69 12.80 -8.40
C TRP A 602 -33.12 13.59 -7.22
N ARG A 603 -32.97 14.91 -7.38
CA ARG A 603 -32.55 15.82 -6.31
C ARG A 603 -33.77 16.30 -5.52
N ILE A 604 -33.88 15.84 -4.28
CA ILE A 604 -34.91 16.29 -3.34
C ILE A 604 -34.49 17.61 -2.69
N ARG A 605 -35.41 18.57 -2.59
CA ARG A 605 -35.32 19.74 -1.72
C ARG A 605 -36.63 19.95 -0.99
N PHE A 606 -36.58 20.12 0.33
CA PHE A 606 -37.73 20.55 1.11
C PHE A 606 -37.92 22.07 0.94
N ASP A 607 -39.16 22.52 0.78
CA ASP A 607 -39.50 23.95 0.79
C ASP A 607 -39.56 24.48 2.22
N GLU A 608 -39.51 25.81 2.41
CA GLU A 608 -39.38 26.45 3.72
C GLU A 608 -40.50 26.10 4.72
N ASN A 609 -41.69 25.74 4.21
CA ASN A 609 -42.84 25.31 5.01
C ASN A 609 -42.80 23.83 5.43
N GLY A 610 -41.80 23.04 5.03
CA GLY A 610 -41.60 21.63 5.39
C GLY A 610 -42.55 20.61 4.75
N ALA A 611 -43.80 20.99 4.45
CA ALA A 611 -44.83 20.11 3.85
C ALA A 611 -44.67 19.86 2.34
N ASP A 612 -43.95 20.75 1.65
CA ASP A 612 -43.72 20.71 0.20
C ASP A 612 -42.35 20.06 -0.10
N ILE A 613 -42.37 18.98 -0.88
CA ILE A 613 -41.15 18.30 -1.37
C ILE A 613 -40.97 18.62 -2.86
N ARG A 614 -39.85 19.26 -3.20
CA ARG A 614 -39.50 19.67 -4.55
C ARG A 614 -38.46 18.72 -5.15
N LEU A 615 -38.85 17.93 -6.16
CA LEU A 615 -37.92 17.09 -6.92
C LEU A 615 -37.44 17.82 -8.19
N THR A 616 -36.16 17.62 -8.52
CA THR A 616 -35.54 18.06 -9.78
C THR A 616 -34.74 16.89 -10.36
N SER A 617 -34.98 16.50 -11.61
CA SER A 617 -34.22 15.41 -12.25
C SER A 617 -32.80 15.85 -12.60
N MET A 618 -31.84 14.91 -12.49
CA MET A 618 -30.45 15.03 -12.94
C MET A 618 -30.34 15.35 -14.43
N TYR A 619 -31.30 14.88 -15.23
CA TYR A 619 -31.33 15.03 -16.70
C TYR A 619 -32.21 16.21 -17.16
N ALA A 620 -32.78 16.99 -16.22
CA ALA A 620 -33.57 18.17 -16.57
C ALA A 620 -32.69 19.39 -16.90
N PRO A 621 -32.97 20.15 -17.97
CA PRO A 621 -32.27 21.40 -18.27
C PRO A 621 -32.34 22.41 -17.11
N LYS A 622 -31.26 23.15 -16.86
CA LYS A 622 -31.26 24.21 -15.84
C LYS A 622 -32.13 25.40 -16.28
N GLY A 623 -32.88 25.99 -15.36
CA GLY A 623 -33.70 27.19 -15.61
C GLY A 623 -35.14 26.90 -16.08
N LYS A 624 -35.75 27.84 -16.81
CA LYS A 624 -37.20 27.84 -17.15
C LYS A 624 -37.66 26.67 -18.03
N MET A 625 -36.72 26.01 -18.74
CA MET A 625 -36.99 24.82 -19.56
C MET A 625 -36.88 23.49 -18.79
N GLY A 626 -36.42 23.53 -17.53
CA GLY A 626 -36.32 22.35 -16.68
C GLY A 626 -37.66 21.77 -16.26
N LEU A 627 -37.62 20.58 -15.66
CA LEU A 627 -38.74 19.95 -14.98
C LEU A 627 -38.56 20.08 -13.46
N THR A 628 -39.56 20.67 -12.80
CA THR A 628 -39.65 20.71 -11.33
C THR A 628 -40.98 20.10 -10.89
N LEU A 629 -40.91 19.04 -10.10
CA LEU A 629 -42.08 18.41 -9.49
C LEU A 629 -42.21 18.93 -8.06
N LYS A 630 -43.40 19.37 -7.66
CA LYS A 630 -43.77 19.63 -6.27
C LYS A 630 -44.72 18.55 -5.80
N PHE A 631 -44.38 17.87 -4.72
CA PHE A 631 -45.24 16.94 -4.01
C PHE A 631 -45.69 17.58 -2.70
N THR A 632 -47.00 17.62 -2.50
CA THR A 632 -47.63 18.03 -1.25
C THR A 632 -48.08 16.77 -0.53
N SER A 633 -47.55 16.48 0.67
CA SER A 633 -47.93 15.27 1.40
C SER A 633 -48.95 15.59 2.49
N SER A 634 -50.20 15.23 2.23
CA SER A 634 -51.06 14.69 3.30
C SER A 634 -50.44 13.40 3.85
N GLU A 635 -50.84 12.97 5.04
CA GLU A 635 -50.31 11.75 5.66
C GLU A 635 -50.67 10.50 4.84
N GLY A 636 -49.67 9.65 4.59
CA GLY A 636 -49.79 8.42 3.78
C GLY A 636 -49.27 8.58 2.34
N HIS A 637 -49.54 7.59 1.49
CA HIS A 637 -49.07 7.56 0.09
C HIS A 637 -49.87 8.48 -0.86
N PHE A 638 -50.84 9.23 -0.33
CA PHE A 638 -51.74 10.10 -1.09
C PHE A 638 -51.31 11.56 -0.96
N GLY A 639 -50.42 12.00 -1.85
CA GLY A 639 -49.98 13.39 -1.97
C GLY A 639 -50.29 13.97 -3.35
N THR A 640 -50.64 15.26 -3.43
CA THR A 640 -50.91 15.88 -4.74
C THR A 640 -49.61 16.33 -5.40
N MET A 641 -49.40 15.90 -6.64
CA MET A 641 -48.22 16.23 -7.45
C MET A 641 -48.55 17.36 -8.43
N HIS A 642 -47.86 18.49 -8.29
CA HIS A 642 -47.86 19.59 -9.24
C HIS A 642 -46.58 19.56 -10.09
N MET A 643 -46.76 19.51 -11.41
CA MET A 643 -45.66 19.60 -12.39
C MET A 643 -45.47 21.04 -12.84
N SER A 644 -44.22 21.49 -12.97
CA SER A 644 -43.90 22.85 -13.39
C SER A 644 -42.64 22.93 -14.25
N GLY A 645 -42.64 23.86 -15.20
CA GLY A 645 -41.55 24.08 -16.17
C GLY A 645 -41.90 23.66 -17.60
N GLY A 646 -41.00 23.96 -18.55
CA GLY A 646 -41.27 23.84 -19.99
C GLY A 646 -41.65 22.42 -20.45
N MET A 647 -41.04 21.39 -19.88
CA MET A 647 -41.31 19.99 -20.21
C MET A 647 -42.43 19.33 -19.38
N ALA A 648 -43.21 20.09 -18.62
CA ALA A 648 -44.38 19.54 -17.92
C ALA A 648 -45.41 18.97 -18.91
N ARG A 649 -45.73 19.71 -19.97
CA ARG A 649 -46.77 19.33 -20.96
C ARG A 649 -46.46 18.05 -21.71
N SER A 650 -45.20 17.87 -22.11
CA SER A 650 -44.71 16.67 -22.81
C SER A 650 -44.65 15.42 -21.93
N LEU A 651 -45.10 15.51 -20.68
CA LEU A 651 -45.13 14.42 -19.70
C LEU A 651 -46.52 14.29 -19.04
N GLU A 652 -47.55 15.00 -19.54
CA GLU A 652 -48.93 14.92 -19.04
C GLU A 652 -49.53 13.53 -19.27
N GLU A 653 -49.30 12.93 -20.44
CA GLU A 653 -49.73 11.55 -20.77
C GLU A 653 -49.12 10.50 -19.81
N ALA A 654 -47.80 10.59 -19.57
CA ALA A 654 -47.09 9.73 -18.63
C ALA A 654 -47.57 9.94 -17.18
N ARG A 655 -47.91 11.18 -16.82
CA ARG A 655 -48.48 11.53 -15.50
C ARG A 655 -49.87 10.92 -15.33
N ASP A 656 -50.74 11.00 -16.32
CA ASP A 656 -52.09 10.45 -16.19
C ASP A 656 -52.10 8.91 -16.17
N PHE A 657 -51.30 8.25 -17.02
CA PHE A 657 -51.16 6.79 -16.97
C PHE A 657 -50.57 6.27 -15.64
N TRP A 658 -49.51 6.91 -15.12
CA TRP A 658 -48.85 6.40 -13.90
C TRP A 658 -49.44 6.92 -12.59
N VAL A 659 -49.92 8.15 -12.53
CA VAL A 659 -50.40 8.80 -11.29
C VAL A 659 -51.92 8.83 -11.22
N SER A 660 -52.61 9.15 -12.33
CA SER A 660 -54.08 9.25 -12.32
C SER A 660 -54.77 7.88 -12.42
N GLU A 661 -54.32 6.99 -13.32
CA GLU A 661 -54.85 5.62 -13.44
C GLU A 661 -54.25 4.65 -12.40
N ARG A 662 -52.91 4.64 -12.27
CA ARG A 662 -52.17 3.61 -11.51
C ARG A 662 -51.72 4.03 -10.11
N GLN A 663 -51.90 5.29 -9.73
CA GLN A 663 -51.52 5.85 -8.41
C GLN A 663 -50.06 5.57 -7.98
N SER A 664 -49.16 5.36 -8.94
CA SER A 664 -47.77 4.94 -8.71
C SER A 664 -46.79 6.05 -9.07
N ILE A 665 -46.49 6.89 -8.09
CA ILE A 665 -45.43 7.90 -8.18
C ILE A 665 -44.06 7.29 -8.55
N PRO A 666 -43.62 6.13 -8.01
CA PRO A 666 -42.37 5.51 -8.43
C PRO A 666 -42.34 5.10 -9.90
N GLY A 667 -43.46 4.57 -10.44
CA GLY A 667 -43.60 4.23 -11.86
C GLY A 667 -43.50 5.48 -12.76
N PHE A 668 -44.16 6.57 -12.37
CA PHE A 668 -44.04 7.86 -13.05
C PHE A 668 -42.60 8.38 -13.05
N LEU A 669 -41.95 8.41 -11.88
CA LEU A 669 -40.58 8.91 -11.76
C LEU A 669 -39.58 8.07 -12.59
N ALA A 670 -39.77 6.76 -12.67
CA ALA A 670 -38.96 5.86 -13.50
C ALA A 670 -39.13 6.13 -15.01
N GLN A 671 -40.38 6.21 -15.49
CA GLN A 671 -40.72 6.59 -16.87
C GLN A 671 -40.07 7.92 -17.26
N VAL A 672 -40.22 8.93 -16.40
CA VAL A 672 -39.65 10.27 -16.62
C VAL A 672 -38.12 10.25 -16.62
N THR A 673 -37.46 9.44 -15.79
CA THR A 673 -35.99 9.31 -15.87
C THR A 673 -35.52 8.68 -17.17
N SER A 674 -36.18 7.62 -17.66
CA SER A 674 -35.81 7.00 -18.95
C SER A 674 -35.98 7.98 -20.10
N GLU A 675 -37.14 8.65 -20.19
CA GLU A 675 -37.40 9.62 -21.26
C GLU A 675 -36.44 10.82 -21.23
N LEU A 676 -36.11 11.36 -20.05
CA LEU A 676 -35.15 12.47 -19.95
C LEU A 676 -33.71 12.01 -20.23
N PHE A 677 -33.36 10.77 -19.86
CA PHE A 677 -32.06 10.19 -20.19
C PHE A 677 -31.89 9.95 -21.69
N GLU A 678 -32.90 9.42 -22.38
CA GLU A 678 -32.90 9.27 -23.84
C GLU A 678 -32.80 10.63 -24.55
N LYS A 679 -33.64 11.60 -24.15
CA LYS A 679 -33.65 12.95 -24.73
C LYS A 679 -32.32 13.69 -24.53
N THR A 680 -31.65 13.50 -23.38
CA THR A 680 -30.29 14.06 -23.17
C THR A 680 -29.20 13.29 -23.88
N THR A 681 -29.29 11.95 -23.99
CA THR A 681 -28.29 11.12 -24.69
C THR A 681 -28.31 11.37 -26.20
N MET A 682 -29.49 11.49 -26.81
CA MET A 682 -29.63 11.88 -28.22
C MET A 682 -29.11 13.31 -28.45
N GLY A 683 -29.39 14.25 -27.54
CA GLY A 683 -28.82 15.60 -27.59
C GLY A 683 -27.29 15.62 -27.51
N ARG A 684 -26.69 14.72 -26.71
CA ARG A 684 -25.24 14.58 -26.57
C ARG A 684 -24.59 13.99 -27.83
N ALA A 685 -25.24 13.00 -28.46
CA ALA A 685 -24.82 12.46 -29.76
C ALA A 685 -24.95 13.50 -30.90
N ALA A 686 -25.92 14.42 -30.80
CA ALA A 686 -26.11 15.56 -31.70
C ALA A 686 -25.22 16.78 -31.37
N GLY A 687 -24.24 16.65 -30.46
CA GLY A 687 -23.24 17.69 -30.17
C GLY A 687 -23.67 18.82 -29.23
N TYR A 688 -24.86 18.76 -28.63
CA TYR A 688 -25.31 19.78 -27.67
C TYR A 688 -24.65 19.57 -26.29
N VAL A 689 -23.47 20.16 -26.10
CA VAL A 689 -22.78 20.24 -24.80
C VAL A 689 -23.33 21.42 -24.00
N GLY A 690 -23.72 21.18 -22.74
CA GLY A 690 -24.34 22.19 -21.88
C GLY A 690 -24.49 21.75 -20.42
N LEU A 691 -23.37 21.34 -19.79
CA LEU A 691 -23.31 21.02 -18.36
C LEU A 691 -22.04 21.59 -17.71
N ASP A 692 -22.07 22.89 -17.47
CA ASP A 692 -21.57 23.49 -16.22
C ASP A 692 -22.76 23.62 -15.26
#